data_AF-A0ABD0TKQ3-F1
#
_entry.id   AF-A0ABD0TKQ3-F1
#
_cell.length_a   1.000
_cell.length_b   1.000
_cell.length_c   1.000
_cell.angle_alpha   90.00
_cell.angle_beta   90.00
_cell.angle_gamma   90.00
#
_symmetry.space_group_name_H-M   'P 1'
#
loop_
_entity.id
_entity.type
_entity.pdbx_description
1 polymer ?
#
loop_
_entity_poly.entity_id
_entity_poly.type
_entity_poly.pdbx_seq_one_letter_code
_entity_poly.pdbx_strand_id
1 'polypeptide(L)'
;MVNYFIYAKDYSASTDGAAFYHENGLKTLEQFKNDVIKISSELKDPDSSRIIYLHWGHECVEVDERTTVKTYKDRYAKGNNTLPETIIEWIKRNIQGKIQIKLLYIITDGQIGTNSLNKCLKLNENVDYEKIVFHAFHLNVNSIDLTVATSFLKAHCLIYRNYELFDETDISQEFDYSKINVNNFSSEKESLKSYIKLKYINSTKSSATALNEIDKLKRLRNELFQHLSHSENYTKLETKDKDLFIREFISTNWFKNLTNPSYDLRIDIEKSISTLINYIVCDKKSYAFDALKFETTFSNEVSEEPIVDVNLTTDQEIDFPDIILDDEKGIPVILCTELNLLDKLIFRTPESKASFSKFNSLMGCPLFLLNDSDLNESIGYFYTLNVYKQLLEHTTKTEPRTRRPFHGGLVLVDTEDFDRYNDYILSATYFNFKKVKYNVGLFYFVLWKICEKKQWMDKNVVEQFKKYMLRRISTTRCKIGLSSLPLDPQMYTSLPTALWYCVELSSNIFKDDPQHFAQERLRMFYGVAHAMTEMLEYLKYDLDLGSIARRRDLIRRVMILKTLPTRRDKVLYLVQKIFKTEDGFLVSKIENQANVKNLNYLKLNHKSMLSDQILSEEVSLNDYVHLFHEIDSVKVQICRDTFRPFFMIDQNTSFYSEIFKKARQAIDKLEFSRILSYYNLYLHFVKDNNKFPTFEEYRAYILRKKTFTKDLVNIFPVEVSKHIEKVFLGYESVIKDVSVNEFIEVCNKNVRRVDRIKSENKREFKSDEDICKFISKEECKVKLHKDKQ
;
A
#
# COMPACT_ATOMS: atom_id res chain seq x y z
N MET A 1 57.04 7.08 -9.86
CA MET A 1 55.60 7.32 -9.56
C MET A 1 55.47 7.12 -8.06
N VAL A 2 54.97 8.09 -7.29
CA VAL A 2 54.96 7.97 -5.83
C VAL A 2 53.66 7.30 -5.38
N ASN A 3 53.75 6.25 -4.55
CA ASN A 3 52.62 5.53 -3.98
C ASN A 3 52.23 6.13 -2.63
N TYR A 4 50.96 6.45 -2.43
CA TYR A 4 50.49 7.07 -1.19
C TYR A 4 49.59 6.15 -0.39
N PHE A 5 49.86 6.08 0.91
CA PHE A 5 49.06 5.38 1.91
C PHE A 5 48.58 6.39 2.96
N ILE A 6 47.27 6.58 3.07
CA ILE A 6 46.68 7.66 3.88
C ILE A 6 45.85 7.06 5.01
N TYR A 7 46.11 7.49 6.24
CA TYR A 7 45.31 7.17 7.43
C TYR A 7 44.62 8.44 7.95
N ALA A 8 43.31 8.54 7.77
CA ALA A 8 42.52 9.71 8.13
C ALA A 8 41.66 9.46 9.38
N LYS A 9 42.12 9.98 10.51
CA LYS A 9 41.43 9.95 11.80
C LYS A 9 40.45 11.12 11.93
N ASP A 10 39.20 10.84 12.24
CA ASP A 10 38.23 11.85 12.65
C ASP A 10 38.71 12.45 13.98
N TYR A 11 38.93 13.76 13.93
CA TYR A 11 39.44 14.58 15.01
C TYR A 11 38.42 15.68 15.35
N SER A 12 37.16 15.49 14.98
CA SER A 12 36.05 16.38 15.32
C SER A 12 35.61 16.24 16.78
N ALA A 13 34.77 17.17 17.24
CA ALA A 13 34.41 17.34 18.63
C ALA A 13 33.55 16.17 19.15
N SER A 14 32.86 15.45 18.26
CA SER A 14 32.12 14.24 18.62
C SER A 14 33.03 13.16 19.19
N THR A 15 34.28 13.09 18.70
CA THR A 15 35.24 12.09 19.11
C THR A 15 35.98 12.44 20.42
N ASP A 16 35.87 13.68 20.94
CA ASP A 16 36.62 14.10 22.13
C ASP A 16 36.12 13.34 23.38
N GLY A 17 37.05 12.71 24.12
CA GLY A 17 36.72 11.88 25.28
C GLY A 17 35.98 10.57 24.97
N ALA A 18 35.65 10.27 23.70
CA ALA A 18 34.87 9.10 23.30
C ALA A 18 35.69 7.80 23.41
N ALA A 19 35.70 7.18 24.60
CA ALA A 19 36.55 6.00 24.90
C ALA A 19 36.40 4.87 23.86
N PHE A 20 35.16 4.52 23.49
CA PHE A 20 34.89 3.44 22.53
C PHE A 20 35.47 3.72 21.13
N TYR A 21 35.41 4.97 20.66
CA TYR A 21 36.00 5.38 19.39
C TYR A 21 37.53 5.27 19.45
N HIS A 22 38.16 5.83 20.48
CA HIS A 22 39.63 5.88 20.57
C HIS A 22 40.26 4.50 20.80
N GLU A 23 39.65 3.65 21.62
CA GLU A 23 40.15 2.30 21.90
C GLU A 23 40.12 1.41 20.65
N ASN A 24 39.07 1.51 19.84
CA ASN A 24 38.98 0.76 18.60
C ASN A 24 39.78 1.42 17.45
N GLY A 25 39.83 2.76 17.41
CA GLY A 25 40.63 3.50 16.45
C GLY A 25 42.15 3.28 16.60
N LEU A 26 42.63 2.98 17.81
CA LEU A 26 44.03 2.59 17.98
C LEU A 26 44.34 1.24 17.29
N LYS A 27 43.40 0.28 17.34
CA LYS A 27 43.55 -1.02 16.67
C LYS A 27 43.58 -0.88 15.15
N THR A 28 42.78 0.05 14.59
CA THR A 28 42.78 0.30 13.13
C THR A 28 44.10 0.88 12.63
N LEU A 29 44.85 1.60 13.47
CA LEU A 29 46.18 2.09 13.13
C LEU A 29 47.19 0.95 12.98
N GLU A 30 47.13 -0.06 13.84
CA GLU A 30 47.95 -1.27 13.72
C GLU A 30 47.57 -2.07 12.46
N GLN A 31 46.26 -2.23 12.21
CA GLN A 31 45.76 -2.86 11.00
C GLN A 31 46.24 -2.13 9.73
N PHE A 32 46.15 -0.80 9.69
CA PHE A 32 46.65 0.01 8.58
C PHE A 32 48.12 -0.26 8.29
N LYS A 33 48.99 -0.30 9.33
CA LYS A 33 50.42 -0.58 9.14
C LYS A 33 50.66 -1.96 8.53
N ASN A 34 49.93 -2.97 9.00
CA ASN A 34 50.03 -4.33 8.44
C ASN A 34 49.60 -4.36 6.97
N ASP A 35 48.51 -3.68 6.63
CA ASP A 35 48.03 -3.54 5.25
C ASP A 35 49.05 -2.81 4.35
N VAL A 36 49.67 -1.73 4.85
CA VAL A 36 50.72 -1.00 4.12
C VAL A 36 51.94 -1.89 3.86
N ILE A 37 52.41 -2.65 4.85
CA ILE A 37 53.54 -3.58 4.68
C ILE A 37 53.21 -4.63 3.62
N LYS A 38 52.01 -5.22 3.70
CA LYS A 38 51.54 -6.23 2.74
C LYS A 38 51.50 -5.67 1.32
N ILE A 39 50.83 -4.54 1.10
CA ILE A 39 50.73 -3.92 -0.23
C ILE A 39 52.11 -3.51 -0.73
N SER A 40 52.98 -2.95 0.13
CA SER A 40 54.32 -2.52 -0.26
C SER A 40 55.19 -3.70 -0.71
N SER A 41 55.01 -4.89 -0.13
CA SER A 41 55.72 -6.10 -0.54
C SER A 41 55.32 -6.61 -1.93
N GLU A 42 54.14 -6.22 -2.41
CA GLU A 42 53.61 -6.59 -3.73
C GLU A 42 53.97 -5.56 -4.81
N LEU A 43 54.53 -4.39 -4.43
CA LEU A 43 54.92 -3.33 -5.35
C LEU A 43 56.31 -3.58 -5.94
N LYS A 44 56.46 -3.29 -7.24
CA LYS A 44 57.73 -3.44 -7.98
C LYS A 44 58.82 -2.45 -7.56
N ASP A 45 58.47 -1.35 -6.91
CA ASP A 45 59.40 -0.29 -6.48
C ASP A 45 58.94 0.35 -5.14
N PRO A 46 59.19 -0.34 -4.00
CA PRO A 46 58.69 0.07 -2.69
C PRO A 46 59.31 1.38 -2.16
N ASP A 47 60.51 1.76 -2.62
CA ASP A 47 61.25 2.94 -2.18
C ASP A 47 60.58 4.27 -2.61
N SER A 48 59.59 4.20 -3.49
CA SER A 48 58.78 5.33 -3.95
C SER A 48 57.46 5.51 -3.17
N SER A 49 57.39 5.06 -1.91
CA SER A 49 56.15 5.08 -1.11
C SER A 49 56.16 6.13 0.01
N ARG A 50 55.02 6.80 0.25
CA ARG A 50 54.82 7.76 1.35
C ARG A 50 53.58 7.42 2.17
N ILE A 51 53.76 7.36 3.49
CA ILE A 51 52.67 7.21 4.46
C ILE A 51 52.29 8.61 4.98
N ILE A 52 50.99 8.90 5.02
CA ILE A 52 50.43 10.18 5.49
C ILE A 52 49.42 9.88 6.59
N TYR A 53 49.57 10.55 7.75
CA TYR A 53 48.58 10.54 8.82
C TYR A 53 47.84 11.87 8.83
N LEU A 54 46.52 11.82 8.72
CA LEU A 54 45.65 12.99 8.69
C LEU A 54 44.75 13.01 9.93
N HIS A 55 44.66 14.18 10.56
CA HIS A 55 43.59 14.50 11.50
C HIS A 55 42.59 15.41 10.78
N TRP A 56 41.38 14.91 10.54
CA TRP A 56 40.34 15.62 9.79
C TRP A 56 39.17 16.02 10.67
N GLY A 57 38.47 17.09 10.29
CA GLY A 57 37.41 17.71 11.07
C GLY A 57 37.02 19.03 10.40
N HIS A 58 37.02 20.14 11.15
CA HIS A 58 36.82 21.47 10.55
C HIS A 58 37.94 21.84 9.57
N GLU A 59 39.16 21.40 9.87
CA GLU A 59 40.34 21.47 9.01
C GLU A 59 40.96 20.07 8.94
N CYS A 60 41.71 19.79 7.87
CA CYS A 60 42.48 18.56 7.72
C CYS A 60 43.97 18.88 7.70
N VAL A 61 44.72 18.30 8.64
CA VAL A 61 46.16 18.54 8.82
C VAL A 61 46.94 17.23 8.80
N GLU A 62 48.11 17.26 8.17
CA GLU A 62 49.08 16.15 8.23
C GLU A 62 49.82 16.21 9.56
N VAL A 63 49.92 15.07 10.23
CA VAL A 63 50.61 14.90 11.50
C VAL A 63 51.57 13.71 11.42
N ASP A 64 52.48 13.62 12.38
CA ASP A 64 53.33 12.43 12.53
C ASP A 64 52.58 11.30 13.27
N GLU A 65 53.06 10.07 13.09
CA GLU A 65 52.48 8.88 13.71
C GLU A 65 52.41 8.97 15.24
N ARG A 66 53.43 9.53 15.90
CA ARG A 66 53.48 9.63 17.37
C ARG A 66 52.36 10.53 17.86
N THR A 67 52.06 11.60 17.13
CA THR A 67 50.93 12.48 17.41
C THR A 67 49.59 11.75 17.24
N THR A 68 49.42 10.96 16.19
CA THR A 68 48.20 10.13 16.02
C THR A 68 48.03 9.12 17.16
N VAL A 69 49.08 8.38 17.53
CA VAL A 69 49.06 7.43 18.65
C VAL A 69 48.74 8.13 19.97
N LYS A 70 49.41 9.27 20.23
CA LYS A 70 49.20 10.07 21.45
C LYS A 70 47.75 10.52 21.56
N THR A 71 47.18 11.09 20.51
CA THR A 71 45.79 11.59 20.56
C THR A 71 44.75 10.48 20.72
N TYR A 72 45.00 9.25 20.27
CA TYR A 72 44.14 8.11 20.61
C TYR A 72 44.28 7.72 22.10
N LYS A 73 45.51 7.64 22.63
CA LYS A 73 45.76 7.29 24.04
C LYS A 73 45.20 8.33 25.01
N ASP A 74 45.38 9.60 24.68
CA ASP A 74 44.90 10.75 25.47
C ASP A 74 43.39 11.01 25.26
N ARG A 75 42.74 10.25 24.36
CA ARG A 75 41.33 10.39 23.97
C ARG A 75 40.95 11.81 23.57
N TYR A 76 41.87 12.48 22.89
CA TYR A 76 41.80 13.90 22.64
C TYR A 76 41.42 14.20 21.19
N ALA A 77 40.50 15.13 20.99
CA ALA A 77 40.12 15.70 19.71
C ALA A 77 39.85 17.21 19.82
N LYS A 78 40.00 17.96 18.72
CA LYS A 78 39.93 19.44 18.78
C LYS A 78 39.25 20.13 17.58
N GLY A 79 38.79 19.36 16.60
CA GLY A 79 38.07 19.90 15.43
C GLY A 79 36.61 20.18 15.79
N ASN A 80 36.02 21.29 15.33
CA ASN A 80 34.64 21.61 15.69
C ASN A 80 33.62 20.69 14.99
N ASN A 81 33.71 20.59 13.66
CA ASN A 81 32.71 19.93 12.81
C ASN A 81 33.27 18.67 12.15
N THR A 82 32.40 17.70 11.87
CA THR A 82 32.71 16.51 11.06
C THR A 82 32.56 16.84 9.57
N LEU A 83 33.65 17.28 8.92
CA LEU A 83 33.65 17.71 7.50
C LEU A 83 34.61 16.85 6.68
N PRO A 84 34.18 15.69 6.14
CA PRO A 84 35.04 14.81 5.36
C PRO A 84 35.54 15.44 4.05
N GLU A 85 34.90 16.50 3.55
CA GLU A 85 35.39 17.25 2.40
C GLU A 85 36.81 17.79 2.58
N THR A 86 37.23 18.04 3.83
CA THR A 86 38.56 18.56 4.16
C THR A 86 39.67 17.57 3.82
N ILE A 87 39.40 16.26 3.88
CA ILE A 87 40.31 15.21 3.42
C ILE A 87 40.59 15.38 1.92
N ILE A 88 39.53 15.56 1.13
CA ILE A 88 39.61 15.69 -0.34
C ILE A 88 40.33 16.99 -0.71
N GLU A 89 39.99 18.09 -0.04
CA GLU A 89 40.66 19.38 -0.23
C GLU A 89 42.16 19.29 0.10
N TRP A 90 42.53 18.57 1.16
CA TRP A 90 43.92 18.34 1.53
C TRP A 90 44.65 17.52 0.47
N ILE A 91 44.05 16.41 -0.01
CA ILE A 91 44.62 15.57 -1.07
C ILE A 91 44.89 16.42 -2.31
N LYS A 92 43.92 17.20 -2.79
CA LYS A 92 44.10 18.04 -3.99
C LYS A 92 45.18 19.10 -3.86
N ARG A 93 45.35 19.67 -2.66
CA ARG A 93 46.37 20.72 -2.40
C ARG A 93 47.77 20.14 -2.33
N ASN A 94 47.94 18.96 -1.73
CA ASN A 94 49.25 18.42 -1.36
C ASN A 94 49.74 17.27 -2.25
N ILE A 95 48.85 16.63 -3.00
CA ILE A 95 49.15 15.52 -3.90
C ILE A 95 48.82 15.97 -5.34
N GLN A 96 49.84 16.34 -6.12
CA GLN A 96 49.70 16.80 -7.51
C GLN A 96 50.54 15.96 -8.49
N GLY A 97 49.99 15.62 -9.67
CA GLY A 97 50.69 14.90 -10.75
C GLY A 97 50.15 13.48 -11.04
N LYS A 98 50.88 12.68 -11.84
CA LYS A 98 50.57 11.25 -12.10
C LYS A 98 50.94 10.42 -10.87
N ILE A 99 49.99 10.24 -9.96
CA ILE A 99 50.15 9.66 -8.63
C ILE A 99 49.03 8.65 -8.37
N GLN A 100 49.30 7.59 -7.61
CA GLN A 100 48.30 6.57 -7.23
C GLN A 100 48.17 6.49 -5.70
N ILE A 101 46.97 6.79 -5.18
CA ILE A 101 46.62 6.56 -3.77
C ILE A 101 46.28 5.07 -3.65
N LYS A 102 47.21 4.29 -3.09
CA LYS A 102 47.09 2.84 -2.96
C LYS A 102 46.09 2.46 -1.87
N LEU A 103 46.06 3.20 -0.78
CA LEU A 103 45.23 2.91 0.38
C LEU A 103 44.75 4.19 1.06
N LEU A 104 43.45 4.27 1.34
CA LEU A 104 42.85 5.32 2.16
C LEU A 104 42.04 4.71 3.30
N TYR A 105 42.47 4.92 4.54
CA TYR A 105 41.72 4.61 5.74
C TYR A 105 40.94 5.84 6.20
N ILE A 106 39.64 5.70 6.43
CA ILE A 106 38.78 6.75 7.00
C ILE A 106 38.14 6.18 8.27
N ILE A 107 38.40 6.83 9.39
CA ILE A 107 37.89 6.43 10.70
C ILE A 107 36.98 7.55 11.19
N THR A 108 35.73 7.23 11.57
CA THR A 108 34.73 8.21 12.03
C THR A 108 33.82 7.62 13.11
N ASP A 109 33.13 8.46 13.86
CA ASP A 109 32.11 8.08 14.84
C ASP A 109 30.69 8.54 14.47
N GLY A 110 30.52 9.16 13.30
CA GLY A 110 29.30 9.90 13.00
C GLY A 110 28.76 9.73 11.58
N GLN A 111 27.75 10.54 11.32
CA GLN A 111 27.05 10.69 10.04
C GLN A 111 27.09 12.16 9.61
N ILE A 112 27.03 12.43 8.31
CA ILE A 112 27.07 13.79 7.75
C ILE A 112 25.75 14.17 7.10
N GLY A 113 25.45 15.47 7.11
CA GLY A 113 24.28 16.01 6.41
C GLY A 113 24.44 16.00 4.89
N THR A 114 23.30 16.02 4.18
CA THR A 114 23.23 15.97 2.70
C THR A 114 24.05 17.05 1.99
N ASN A 115 24.18 18.24 2.59
CA ASN A 115 24.98 19.33 2.02
C ASN A 115 26.47 19.00 1.98
N SER A 116 27.02 18.44 3.06
CA SER A 116 28.43 18.01 3.11
C SER A 116 28.65 16.83 2.17
N LEU A 117 27.73 15.84 2.15
CA LEU A 117 27.79 14.72 1.19
C LEU A 117 27.88 15.20 -0.26
N ASN A 118 26.97 16.09 -0.69
CA ASN A 118 26.96 16.61 -2.06
C ASN A 118 28.24 17.39 -2.41
N LYS A 119 28.79 18.13 -1.43
CA LYS A 119 30.06 18.83 -1.60
C LYS A 119 31.21 17.85 -1.77
N CYS A 120 31.27 16.80 -0.95
CA CYS A 120 32.28 15.75 -1.05
C CYS A 120 32.22 15.06 -2.41
N LEU A 121 31.04 14.62 -2.86
CA LEU A 121 30.90 13.91 -4.14
C LEU A 121 31.48 14.71 -5.31
N LYS A 122 31.14 16.02 -5.39
CA LYS A 122 31.68 16.93 -6.42
C LYS A 122 33.18 17.12 -6.30
N LEU A 123 33.68 17.34 -5.08
CA LEU A 123 35.11 17.50 -4.87
C LEU A 123 35.87 16.22 -5.23
N ASN A 124 35.28 15.06 -5.00
CA ASN A 124 35.97 13.79 -5.16
C ASN A 124 36.03 13.29 -6.61
N GLU A 125 35.31 13.89 -7.56
CA GLU A 125 35.17 13.43 -8.96
C GLU A 125 36.50 12.99 -9.61
N ASN A 126 37.56 13.79 -9.44
CA ASN A 126 38.86 13.59 -10.08
C ASN A 126 39.96 13.06 -9.13
N VAL A 127 39.58 12.31 -8.09
CA VAL A 127 40.51 11.66 -7.18
C VAL A 127 40.31 10.15 -7.27
N ASP A 128 41.39 9.44 -7.58
CA ASP A 128 41.41 8.00 -7.76
C ASP A 128 42.04 7.31 -6.54
N TYR A 129 41.40 6.22 -6.12
CA TYR A 129 41.83 5.35 -5.04
C TYR A 129 41.92 3.92 -5.55
N GLU A 130 42.86 3.12 -5.06
CA GLU A 130 42.90 1.68 -5.34
C GLU A 130 42.13 0.87 -4.29
N LYS A 131 42.39 1.15 -3.00
CA LYS A 131 41.69 0.54 -1.87
C LYS A 131 41.26 1.59 -0.86
N ILE A 132 40.02 1.48 -0.38
CA ILE A 132 39.41 2.35 0.64
C ILE A 132 38.94 1.48 1.78
N VAL A 133 39.33 1.82 3.00
CA VAL A 133 38.91 1.14 4.21
C VAL A 133 38.20 2.15 5.11
N PHE A 134 36.94 1.88 5.40
CA PHE A 134 36.09 2.73 6.21
C PHE A 134 35.79 2.05 7.54
N HIS A 135 36.05 2.73 8.65
CA HIS A 135 35.69 2.30 9.99
C HIS A 135 34.75 3.31 10.64
N ALA A 136 33.54 2.85 10.99
CA ALA A 136 32.61 3.59 11.82
C ALA A 136 32.54 3.00 13.24
N PHE A 137 32.71 3.83 14.26
CA PHE A 137 32.68 3.42 15.66
C PHE A 137 31.71 4.25 16.49
N HIS A 138 30.66 3.63 17.02
CA HIS A 138 29.79 4.28 17.99
C HIS A 138 29.05 3.26 18.86
N LEU A 139 28.84 3.60 20.15
CA LEU A 139 28.12 2.74 21.09
C LEU A 139 26.65 2.54 20.68
N ASN A 140 25.99 3.65 20.32
CA ASN A 140 24.68 3.59 19.69
C ASN A 140 24.84 3.35 18.18
N VAL A 141 24.47 2.16 17.72
CA VAL A 141 24.68 1.75 16.33
C VAL A 141 23.79 2.47 15.32
N ASN A 142 22.78 3.22 15.80
CA ASN A 142 21.92 4.08 14.97
C ASN A 142 22.51 5.49 14.77
N SER A 143 23.60 5.83 15.46
CA SER A 143 24.30 7.12 15.30
C SER A 143 25.38 7.09 14.21
N ILE A 144 25.62 5.93 13.61
CA ILE A 144 26.57 5.73 12.51
C ILE A 144 25.85 5.19 11.28
N ASP A 145 26.25 5.69 10.12
CA ASP A 145 25.75 5.24 8.83
C ASP A 145 26.85 5.32 7.76
N LEU A 146 26.48 5.11 6.49
CA LEU A 146 27.41 5.14 5.37
C LEU A 146 27.61 6.54 4.76
N THR A 147 27.04 7.62 5.29
CA THR A 147 27.09 8.95 4.66
C THR A 147 28.53 9.45 4.46
N VAL A 148 29.40 9.22 5.44
CA VAL A 148 30.83 9.55 5.33
C VAL A 148 31.52 8.65 4.30
N ALA A 149 31.36 7.33 4.41
CA ALA A 149 31.97 6.36 3.50
C ALA A 149 31.60 6.65 2.04
N THR A 150 30.33 6.93 1.82
CA THR A 150 29.68 7.18 0.53
C THR A 150 30.30 8.34 -0.24
N SER A 151 30.94 9.27 0.45
CA SER A 151 31.70 10.37 -0.17
C SER A 151 32.94 9.89 -0.93
N PHE A 152 33.44 8.69 -0.63
CA PHE A 152 34.70 8.15 -1.13
C PHE A 152 34.55 6.87 -1.98
N LEU A 153 33.39 6.21 -1.97
CA LEU A 153 33.15 4.94 -2.67
C LEU A 153 33.39 5.05 -4.18
N LYS A 154 34.52 4.52 -4.68
CA LYS A 154 34.84 4.42 -6.12
C LYS A 154 35.70 3.21 -6.52
N ALA A 155 36.22 2.45 -5.56
CA ALA A 155 37.30 1.48 -5.75
C ALA A 155 37.04 0.18 -4.99
N HIS A 156 38.09 -0.58 -4.66
CA HIS A 156 37.97 -1.65 -3.69
C HIS A 156 37.65 -1.09 -2.30
N CYS A 157 36.47 -1.38 -1.78
CA CYS A 157 35.93 -0.80 -0.55
C CYS A 157 35.77 -1.88 0.52
N LEU A 158 36.37 -1.64 1.70
CA LEU A 158 36.17 -2.43 2.91
C LEU A 158 35.46 -1.55 3.94
N ILE A 159 34.33 -2.02 4.45
CA ILE A 159 33.46 -1.27 5.35
C ILE A 159 33.35 -2.03 6.66
N TYR A 160 33.77 -1.38 7.74
CA TYR A 160 33.72 -1.92 9.09
C TYR A 160 32.73 -1.13 9.94
N ARG A 161 31.93 -1.87 10.72
CA ARG A 161 31.01 -1.32 11.72
C ARG A 161 31.43 -1.86 13.07
N ASN A 162 31.87 -1.00 13.98
CA ASN A 162 32.35 -1.39 15.31
C ASN A 162 33.43 -2.50 15.27
N TYR A 163 34.35 -2.40 14.31
CA TYR A 163 35.48 -3.32 14.09
C TYR A 163 35.12 -4.66 13.44
N GLU A 164 33.84 -4.91 13.17
CA GLU A 164 33.40 -6.07 12.39
C GLU A 164 33.34 -5.71 10.91
N LEU A 165 33.89 -6.58 10.06
CA LEU A 165 33.80 -6.42 8.61
C LEU A 165 32.33 -6.57 8.22
N PHE A 166 31.75 -5.49 7.71
CA PHE A 166 30.37 -5.44 7.27
C PHE A 166 30.25 -5.67 5.76
N ASP A 167 31.18 -5.09 4.98
CA ASP A 167 31.17 -5.21 3.53
C ASP A 167 32.59 -5.20 2.95
N GLU A 168 32.85 -6.01 1.93
CA GLU A 168 34.09 -6.01 1.15
C GLU A 168 33.72 -6.18 -0.32
N THR A 169 33.91 -5.15 -1.15
CA THR A 169 33.54 -5.19 -2.56
C THR A 169 34.36 -4.22 -3.40
N ASP A 170 34.78 -4.67 -4.58
CA ASP A 170 35.35 -3.79 -5.61
C ASP A 170 34.24 -3.26 -6.55
N ILE A 171 33.96 -1.97 -6.44
CA ILE A 171 32.95 -1.29 -7.27
C ILE A 171 33.56 -0.59 -8.49
N SER A 172 34.89 -0.58 -8.62
CA SER A 172 35.57 -0.05 -9.82
C SER A 172 35.38 -0.95 -11.03
N GLN A 173 35.23 -2.25 -10.81
CA GLN A 173 35.02 -3.24 -11.86
C GLN A 173 33.52 -3.49 -12.11
N GLU A 174 33.20 -4.00 -13.30
CA GLU A 174 31.87 -4.54 -13.54
C GLU A 174 31.68 -5.86 -12.78
N PHE A 175 30.50 -6.04 -12.18
CA PHE A 175 30.18 -7.30 -11.52
C PHE A 175 30.06 -8.42 -12.55
N ASP A 176 30.69 -9.57 -12.27
CA ASP A 176 30.67 -10.73 -13.14
C ASP A 176 29.41 -11.58 -12.90
N TYR A 177 28.34 -11.21 -13.60
CA TYR A 177 27.05 -11.91 -13.55
C TYR A 177 27.13 -13.38 -13.99
N SER A 178 28.12 -13.74 -14.83
CA SER A 178 28.25 -15.11 -15.37
C SER A 178 28.65 -16.15 -14.31
N LYS A 179 29.19 -15.68 -13.18
CA LYS A 179 29.52 -16.54 -12.03
C LYS A 179 28.29 -17.00 -11.25
N ILE A 180 27.16 -16.30 -11.37
CA ILE A 180 25.95 -16.64 -10.64
C ILE A 180 25.15 -17.68 -11.42
N ASN A 181 24.87 -18.81 -10.76
CA ASN A 181 24.00 -19.87 -11.25
C ASN A 181 23.07 -20.35 -10.13
N VAL A 182 22.17 -21.27 -10.47
CA VAL A 182 21.14 -21.77 -9.54
C VAL A 182 21.75 -22.37 -8.26
N ASN A 183 22.93 -23.01 -8.35
CA ASN A 183 23.54 -23.74 -7.24
C ASN A 183 24.26 -22.82 -6.24
N ASN A 184 24.79 -21.68 -6.70
CA ASN A 184 25.53 -20.73 -5.86
C ASN A 184 24.78 -19.41 -5.61
N PHE A 185 23.54 -19.25 -6.11
CA PHE A 185 22.77 -18.03 -5.93
C PHE A 185 22.68 -17.61 -4.45
N SER A 186 22.43 -18.55 -3.54
CA SER A 186 22.29 -18.25 -2.10
C SER A 186 23.55 -17.67 -1.47
N SER A 187 24.75 -18.02 -1.95
CA SER A 187 26.02 -17.47 -1.46
C SER A 187 26.40 -16.19 -2.20
N GLU A 188 26.24 -16.15 -3.52
CA GLU A 188 26.65 -15.00 -4.35
C GLU A 188 25.69 -13.81 -4.24
N LYS A 189 24.44 -14.02 -3.81
CA LYS A 189 23.47 -12.92 -3.70
C LYS A 189 23.89 -11.84 -2.72
N GLU A 190 24.64 -12.16 -1.66
CA GLU A 190 25.13 -11.15 -0.71
C GLU A 190 26.21 -10.27 -1.36
N SER A 191 27.15 -10.87 -2.10
CA SER A 191 28.15 -10.13 -2.89
C SER A 191 27.50 -9.21 -3.91
N LEU A 192 26.45 -9.68 -4.60
CA LEU A 192 25.69 -8.85 -5.55
C LEU A 192 24.98 -7.68 -4.84
N LYS A 193 24.42 -7.89 -3.65
CA LYS A 193 23.81 -6.80 -2.87
C LYS A 193 24.81 -5.75 -2.48
N SER A 194 25.95 -6.15 -1.94
CA SER A 194 27.03 -5.25 -1.58
C SER A 194 27.46 -4.39 -2.76
N TYR A 195 27.70 -5.02 -3.91
CA TYR A 195 28.03 -4.32 -5.15
C TYR A 195 26.99 -3.28 -5.53
N ILE A 196 25.73 -3.68 -5.65
CA ILE A 196 24.65 -2.76 -6.05
C ILE A 196 24.46 -1.65 -5.02
N LYS A 197 24.51 -1.97 -3.73
CA LYS A 197 24.38 -0.99 -2.65
C LYS A 197 25.45 0.07 -2.77
N LEU A 198 26.73 -0.32 -2.71
CA LEU A 198 27.85 0.62 -2.65
C LEU A 198 28.01 1.40 -3.94
N LYS A 199 27.79 0.78 -5.10
CA LYS A 199 27.93 1.45 -6.41
C LYS A 199 26.80 2.44 -6.70
N TYR A 200 25.58 2.15 -6.26
CA TYR A 200 24.38 2.92 -6.62
C TYR A 200 23.77 3.74 -5.46
N ILE A 201 24.41 3.80 -4.29
CA ILE A 201 23.95 4.57 -3.12
C ILE A 201 23.81 6.09 -3.37
N ASN A 202 24.54 6.64 -4.35
CA ASN A 202 24.46 8.05 -4.77
C ASN A 202 23.83 8.24 -6.15
N SER A 203 23.40 7.16 -6.80
CA SER A 203 22.87 7.24 -8.17
C SER A 203 21.46 7.85 -8.19
N THR A 204 21.18 8.64 -9.23
CA THR A 204 19.83 9.09 -9.55
C THR A 204 19.17 8.09 -10.49
N LYS A 205 17.84 7.92 -10.39
CA LYS A 205 17.07 6.95 -11.18
C LYS A 205 17.21 7.07 -12.71
N SER A 206 17.64 8.24 -13.19
CA SER A 206 17.69 8.58 -14.62
C SER A 206 19.10 8.45 -15.22
N SER A 207 20.09 7.92 -14.50
CA SER A 207 21.41 7.70 -15.09
C SER A 207 21.38 6.53 -16.07
N ALA A 208 21.99 6.69 -17.24
CA ALA A 208 22.11 5.60 -18.23
C ALA A 208 22.81 4.36 -17.65
N THR A 209 23.74 4.57 -16.71
CA THR A 209 24.43 3.51 -15.96
C THR A 209 23.48 2.69 -15.09
N ALA A 210 22.55 3.34 -14.38
CA ALA A 210 21.56 2.66 -13.55
C ALA A 210 20.60 1.82 -14.40
N LEU A 211 20.15 2.34 -15.54
CA LEU A 211 19.27 1.60 -16.47
C LEU A 211 19.95 0.35 -17.04
N ASN A 212 21.22 0.47 -17.45
CA ASN A 212 21.99 -0.68 -17.94
C ASN A 212 22.15 -1.76 -16.86
N GLU A 213 22.41 -1.38 -15.61
CA GLU A 213 22.52 -2.34 -14.49
C GLU A 213 21.20 -3.06 -14.22
N ILE A 214 20.07 -2.34 -14.28
CA ILE A 214 18.73 -2.93 -14.15
C ILE A 214 18.50 -3.99 -15.23
N ASP A 215 18.92 -3.73 -16.47
CA ASP A 215 18.80 -4.70 -17.56
C ASP A 215 19.71 -5.93 -17.38
N LYS A 216 20.89 -5.78 -16.76
CA LYS A 216 21.76 -6.92 -16.37
C LYS A 216 21.09 -7.79 -15.31
N LEU A 217 20.53 -7.17 -14.26
CA LEU A 217 19.78 -7.86 -13.20
C LEU A 217 18.56 -8.62 -13.75
N LYS A 218 17.82 -8.03 -14.70
CA LYS A 218 16.69 -8.69 -15.38
C LYS A 218 17.14 -9.90 -16.19
N ARG A 219 18.27 -9.81 -16.90
CA ARG A 219 18.84 -10.92 -17.67
C ARG A 219 19.24 -12.07 -16.75
N LEU A 220 19.97 -11.78 -15.66
CA LEU A 220 20.35 -12.77 -14.65
C LEU A 220 19.12 -13.52 -14.13
N ARG A 221 18.06 -12.81 -13.74
CA ARG A 221 16.81 -13.45 -13.29
C ARG A 221 16.25 -14.41 -14.34
N ASN A 222 16.15 -13.96 -15.59
CA ASN A 222 15.55 -14.76 -16.66
C ASN A 222 16.38 -16.02 -16.94
N GLU A 223 17.71 -15.91 -16.94
CA GLU A 223 18.63 -17.04 -17.10
C GLU A 223 18.46 -18.05 -15.96
N LEU A 224 18.47 -17.59 -14.70
CA LEU A 224 18.24 -18.46 -13.54
C LEU A 224 16.87 -19.17 -13.60
N PHE A 225 15.83 -18.47 -14.04
CA PHE A 225 14.49 -19.04 -14.20
C PHE A 225 14.42 -20.09 -15.31
N GLN A 226 15.15 -19.88 -16.40
CA GLN A 226 15.26 -20.85 -17.48
C GLN A 226 15.97 -22.12 -16.99
N HIS A 227 17.06 -21.99 -16.23
CA HIS A 227 17.75 -23.15 -15.64
C HIS A 227 16.90 -23.92 -14.63
N LEU A 228 16.01 -23.25 -13.89
CA LEU A 228 15.05 -23.88 -12.98
C LEU A 228 13.86 -24.54 -13.70
N SER A 229 13.66 -24.21 -14.97
CA SER A 229 12.57 -24.77 -15.78
C SER A 229 13.06 -26.03 -16.48
N HIS A 230 12.43 -27.17 -16.19
CA HIS A 230 12.62 -28.38 -16.99
C HIS A 230 12.10 -28.11 -18.41
N SER A 231 12.71 -28.71 -19.44
CA SER A 231 12.44 -28.52 -20.88
C SER A 231 11.00 -28.10 -21.20
N GLU A 232 10.83 -27.01 -21.98
CA GLU A 232 9.51 -26.49 -22.36
C GLU A 232 8.65 -27.57 -23.02
N ASN A 233 7.68 -28.12 -22.29
CA ASN A 233 6.60 -28.86 -22.90
C ASN A 233 5.64 -27.83 -23.49
N TYR A 234 5.62 -27.73 -24.82
CA TYR A 234 4.68 -26.88 -25.53
C TYR A 234 3.28 -27.51 -25.44
N THR A 235 2.54 -27.17 -24.39
CA THR A 235 1.17 -27.63 -24.23
C THR A 235 0.20 -26.63 -24.87
N LYS A 236 -0.57 -27.07 -25.87
CA LYS A 236 -1.57 -26.22 -26.52
C LYS A 236 -2.81 -26.11 -25.63
N LEU A 237 -2.96 -24.96 -24.97
CA LEU A 237 -4.10 -24.66 -24.07
C LEU A 237 -5.34 -24.15 -24.81
N GLU A 238 -5.29 -23.98 -26.13
CA GLU A 238 -6.39 -23.46 -26.94
C GLU A 238 -7.46 -24.55 -27.15
N THR A 239 -8.35 -24.65 -26.17
CA THR A 239 -9.54 -25.53 -26.20
C THR A 239 -10.74 -24.84 -25.56
N LYS A 240 -11.94 -25.24 -25.97
CA LYS A 240 -13.22 -24.90 -25.31
C LYS A 240 -13.74 -26.01 -24.40
N ASP A 241 -13.03 -27.14 -24.34
CA ASP A 241 -13.32 -28.22 -23.41
C ASP A 241 -12.60 -27.95 -22.08
N LYS A 242 -13.40 -27.85 -21.02
CA LYS A 242 -12.97 -27.51 -19.67
C LYS A 242 -12.05 -28.55 -19.06
N ASP A 243 -12.40 -29.83 -19.19
CA ASP A 243 -11.63 -30.92 -18.60
C ASP A 243 -10.32 -31.13 -19.35
N LEU A 244 -10.36 -31.01 -20.67
CA LEU A 244 -9.16 -30.99 -21.50
C LEU A 244 -8.23 -29.86 -21.09
N PHE A 245 -8.74 -28.62 -20.96
CA PHE A 245 -7.92 -27.48 -20.53
C PHE A 245 -7.23 -27.74 -19.20
N ILE A 246 -7.99 -28.18 -18.18
CA ILE A 246 -7.47 -28.37 -16.82
C ILE A 246 -6.35 -29.42 -16.84
N ARG A 247 -6.57 -30.54 -17.53
CA ARG A 247 -5.56 -31.60 -17.67
C ARG A 247 -4.28 -31.09 -18.33
N GLU A 248 -4.42 -30.36 -19.44
CA GLU A 248 -3.29 -29.80 -20.16
C GLU A 248 -2.56 -28.72 -19.31
N PHE A 249 -3.29 -27.86 -18.60
CA PHE A 249 -2.71 -26.83 -17.74
C PHE A 249 -1.93 -27.42 -16.55
N ILE A 250 -2.46 -28.45 -15.90
CA ILE A 250 -1.77 -29.15 -14.81
C ILE A 250 -0.48 -29.83 -15.30
N SER A 251 -0.44 -30.25 -16.57
CA SER A 251 0.74 -30.87 -17.17
C SER A 251 1.90 -29.89 -17.41
N THR A 252 1.63 -28.58 -17.35
CA THR A 252 2.60 -27.52 -17.67
C THR A 252 3.73 -27.47 -16.65
N ASN A 253 4.92 -27.05 -17.11
CA ASN A 253 6.08 -26.91 -16.23
C ASN A 253 5.85 -25.86 -15.14
N TRP A 254 5.11 -24.79 -15.43
CA TRP A 254 4.77 -23.80 -14.43
C TRP A 254 3.96 -24.41 -13.28
N PHE A 255 2.91 -25.17 -13.58
CA PHE A 255 2.09 -25.81 -12.55
C PHE A 255 2.87 -26.86 -11.76
N LYS A 256 3.61 -27.74 -12.44
CA LYS A 256 4.46 -28.76 -11.80
C LYS A 256 5.52 -28.15 -10.88
N ASN A 257 6.06 -27.00 -11.27
CA ASN A 257 7.03 -26.29 -10.46
C ASN A 257 6.43 -25.73 -9.18
N LEU A 258 5.12 -25.40 -9.09
CA LEU A 258 4.51 -24.93 -7.84
C LEU A 258 4.71 -25.93 -6.69
N THR A 259 4.69 -27.22 -7.00
CA THR A 259 4.86 -28.31 -6.04
C THR A 259 6.31 -28.76 -5.84
N ASN A 260 7.28 -28.12 -6.52
CA ASN A 260 8.69 -28.48 -6.48
C ASN A 260 9.45 -27.59 -5.47
N PRO A 261 10.38 -28.13 -4.66
CA PRO A 261 11.29 -27.33 -3.83
C PRO A 261 12.03 -26.20 -4.58
N SER A 262 12.21 -26.34 -5.91
CA SER A 262 12.79 -25.31 -6.77
C SER A 262 11.96 -24.02 -6.85
N TYR A 263 10.69 -24.04 -6.46
CA TYR A 263 9.81 -22.87 -6.42
C TYR A 263 10.22 -21.87 -5.34
N ASP A 264 10.63 -22.34 -4.16
CA ASP A 264 11.09 -21.49 -3.08
C ASP A 264 12.36 -20.72 -3.49
N LEU A 265 13.26 -21.38 -4.22
CA LEU A 265 14.43 -20.74 -4.79
C LEU A 265 14.05 -19.69 -5.84
N ARG A 266 13.04 -19.97 -6.67
CA ARG A 266 12.50 -19.00 -7.65
C ARG A 266 11.93 -17.76 -6.97
N ILE A 267 11.24 -17.94 -5.84
CA ILE A 267 10.74 -16.83 -5.00
C ILE A 267 11.91 -16.04 -4.42
N ASP A 268 12.93 -16.69 -3.86
CA ASP A 268 14.12 -16.01 -3.30
C ASP A 268 14.88 -15.21 -4.38
N ILE A 269 15.03 -15.76 -5.58
CA ILE A 269 15.62 -15.06 -6.73
C ILE A 269 14.80 -13.83 -7.11
N GLU A 270 13.48 -13.96 -7.30
CA GLU A 270 12.64 -12.81 -7.67
C GLU A 270 12.67 -11.73 -6.60
N LYS A 271 12.54 -12.12 -5.33
CA LYS A 271 12.58 -11.19 -4.20
C LYS A 271 13.92 -10.47 -4.16
N SER A 272 15.02 -11.21 -4.29
CA SER A 272 16.37 -10.65 -4.25
C SER A 272 16.63 -9.68 -5.38
N ILE A 273 16.39 -10.10 -6.62
CA ILE A 273 16.62 -9.26 -7.80
C ILE A 273 15.70 -8.04 -7.81
N SER A 274 14.42 -8.20 -7.46
CA SER A 274 13.49 -7.08 -7.40
C SER A 274 13.89 -6.06 -6.34
N THR A 275 14.35 -6.49 -5.16
CA THR A 275 14.87 -5.59 -4.13
C THR A 275 16.07 -4.78 -4.62
N LEU A 276 16.98 -5.40 -5.37
CA LEU A 276 18.14 -4.72 -5.95
C LEU A 276 17.73 -3.65 -6.98
N ILE A 277 16.81 -4.01 -7.89
CA ILE A 277 16.27 -3.07 -8.87
C ILE A 277 15.57 -1.90 -8.15
N ASN A 278 14.72 -2.20 -7.16
CA ASN A 278 14.04 -1.18 -6.35
C ASN A 278 15.01 -0.25 -5.64
N TYR A 279 16.11 -0.81 -5.11
CA TYR A 279 17.16 0.00 -4.51
C TYR A 279 17.71 0.97 -5.54
N ILE A 280 18.10 0.53 -6.75
CA ILE A 280 18.62 1.37 -7.83
C ILE A 280 17.62 2.48 -8.23
N VAL A 281 16.34 2.15 -8.37
CA VAL A 281 15.28 3.08 -8.81
C VAL A 281 14.87 4.10 -7.73
N CYS A 282 15.09 3.80 -6.45
CA CYS A 282 14.64 4.68 -5.36
C CYS A 282 15.45 5.98 -5.28
N ASP A 283 14.82 7.14 -5.52
CA ASP A 283 15.46 8.47 -5.39
C ASP A 283 15.93 8.80 -3.97
N LYS A 284 15.30 8.19 -2.94
CA LYS A 284 15.68 8.37 -1.53
C LYS A 284 16.35 7.09 -1.03
N LYS A 285 17.67 7.03 -1.18
CA LYS A 285 18.47 5.89 -0.70
C LYS A 285 18.64 5.99 0.81
N SER A 286 18.63 4.84 1.48
CA SER A 286 19.03 4.75 2.89
C SER A 286 20.54 4.57 2.98
N TYR A 287 21.18 5.38 3.82
CA TYR A 287 22.61 5.25 4.15
C TYR A 287 22.85 4.29 5.32
N ALA A 288 21.80 3.71 5.91
CA ALA A 288 21.96 2.73 6.96
C ALA A 288 22.81 1.54 6.48
N PHE A 289 23.65 1.01 7.38
CA PHE A 289 24.40 -0.22 7.10
C PHE A 289 23.47 -1.35 6.64
N ASP A 290 22.28 -1.46 7.23
CA ASP A 290 21.34 -2.55 6.98
C ASP A 290 20.31 -2.26 5.87
N ALA A 291 20.51 -1.24 5.02
CA ALA A 291 19.56 -0.78 3.99
C ALA A 291 19.11 -1.86 2.96
N LEU A 292 19.82 -2.98 2.85
CA LEU A 292 19.46 -4.14 2.01
C LEU A 292 19.35 -5.46 2.80
N LYS A 293 19.38 -5.43 4.15
CA LYS A 293 19.12 -6.66 4.92
C LYS A 293 17.66 -7.04 4.73
N PHE A 294 17.45 -8.25 4.21
CA PHE A 294 16.14 -8.89 4.31
C PHE A 294 15.90 -9.19 5.78
N GLU A 295 15.07 -8.39 6.45
CA GLU A 295 14.52 -8.83 7.72
C GLU A 295 13.73 -10.11 7.45
N THR A 296 14.22 -11.24 7.98
CA THR A 296 13.52 -12.53 7.97
C THR A 296 12.26 -12.49 8.86
N THR A 297 12.05 -11.41 9.61
CA THR A 297 10.90 -11.18 10.48
C THR A 297 10.28 -9.81 10.22
N PHE A 298 9.49 -9.68 9.15
CA PHE A 298 8.60 -8.55 9.00
C PHE A 298 7.39 -8.72 9.95
N SER A 299 7.43 -8.08 11.12
CA SER A 299 6.27 -7.91 12.00
C SER A 299 5.47 -6.63 11.67
N ASN A 300 5.96 -5.80 10.75
CA ASN A 300 5.24 -4.62 10.26
C ASN A 300 4.96 -4.72 8.76
N GLU A 301 3.68 -4.58 8.41
CA GLU A 301 3.15 -4.62 7.05
C GLU A 301 3.71 -3.45 6.21
N VAL A 302 4.75 -3.71 5.43
CA VAL A 302 4.96 -2.95 4.20
C VAL A 302 3.97 -3.51 3.20
N SER A 303 3.10 -2.65 2.65
CA SER A 303 2.29 -3.01 1.49
C SER A 303 3.21 -3.20 0.29
N GLU A 304 3.82 -4.37 0.18
CA GLU A 304 4.56 -4.77 -1.00
C GLU A 304 3.55 -5.01 -2.12
N GLU A 305 3.28 -3.96 -2.93
CA GLU A 305 2.79 -4.20 -4.28
C GLU A 305 3.86 -5.02 -5.00
N PRO A 306 3.56 -6.20 -5.58
CA PRO A 306 4.51 -6.91 -6.40
C PRO A 306 4.84 -6.06 -7.63
N ILE A 307 6.12 -5.73 -7.81
CA ILE A 307 6.57 -4.73 -8.77
C ILE A 307 6.97 -5.41 -10.09
N VAL A 308 6.34 -4.99 -11.19
CA VAL A 308 6.78 -5.31 -12.57
C VAL A 308 7.40 -4.07 -13.18
N ASP A 309 8.67 -4.15 -13.55
CA ASP A 309 9.38 -3.08 -14.26
C ASP A 309 8.79 -2.75 -15.62
N VAL A 310 8.69 -1.44 -15.90
CA VAL A 310 8.35 -0.92 -17.22
C VAL A 310 9.65 -0.58 -17.93
N ASN A 311 9.99 -1.33 -18.98
CA ASN A 311 10.89 -0.82 -20.02
C ASN A 311 10.05 0.04 -20.96
N LEU A 312 9.96 1.34 -20.70
CA LEU A 312 9.68 2.30 -21.78
C LEU A 312 11.02 2.45 -22.49
N THR A 313 11.25 1.66 -23.55
CA THR A 313 12.31 2.01 -24.49
C THR A 313 11.97 3.41 -25.00
N THR A 314 12.75 4.41 -24.56
CA THR A 314 12.78 5.71 -25.22
C THR A 314 13.15 5.45 -26.68
N ASP A 315 12.35 6.00 -27.58
CA ASP A 315 12.62 6.14 -29.01
C ASP A 315 12.49 4.88 -29.87
N GLN A 316 11.35 4.18 -29.77
CA GLN A 316 10.80 3.51 -30.96
C GLN A 316 9.54 4.26 -31.40
N GLU A 317 9.70 5.20 -32.33
CA GLU A 317 8.61 5.64 -33.20
C GLU A 317 8.01 4.40 -33.87
N ILE A 318 6.68 4.30 -33.87
CA ILE A 318 6.00 3.23 -34.57
C ILE A 318 5.98 3.63 -36.05
N ASP A 319 6.65 2.84 -36.90
CA ASP A 319 6.61 3.01 -38.35
C ASP A 319 5.15 3.00 -38.84
N PHE A 320 4.78 4.05 -39.58
CA PHE A 320 3.48 4.17 -40.22
C PHE A 320 3.53 3.46 -41.58
N PRO A 321 2.75 2.38 -41.81
CA PRO A 321 2.54 1.91 -43.16
C PRO A 321 1.67 2.91 -43.92
N ASP A 322 2.13 3.39 -45.07
CA ASP A 322 1.31 4.21 -45.99
C ASP A 322 0.08 3.39 -46.43
N ILE A 323 -1.05 3.62 -45.77
CA ILE A 323 -2.32 2.95 -46.10
C ILE A 323 -3.15 3.90 -46.97
N ILE A 324 -3.46 3.44 -48.18
CA ILE A 324 -4.39 4.13 -49.07
C ILE A 324 -5.81 3.85 -48.56
N LEU A 325 -6.51 4.91 -48.16
CA LEU A 325 -7.88 4.85 -47.64
C LEU A 325 -8.90 4.63 -48.79
N ASP A 326 -8.78 3.63 -49.66
CA ASP A 326 -9.60 3.54 -50.90
C ASP A 326 -10.98 2.84 -50.76
N ASP A 327 -11.39 2.44 -49.56
CA ASP A 327 -12.64 1.69 -49.35
C ASP A 327 -13.95 2.51 -49.40
N GLU A 328 -15.04 1.83 -49.80
CA GLU A 328 -16.36 2.38 -50.15
C GLU A 328 -17.11 3.13 -49.03
N LYS A 329 -18.08 3.94 -49.46
CA LYS A 329 -18.92 4.86 -48.67
C LYS A 329 -19.61 4.15 -47.48
N GLY A 330 -19.50 4.75 -46.29
CA GLY A 330 -20.31 4.38 -45.12
C GLY A 330 -19.52 3.78 -43.94
N ILE A 331 -18.20 3.61 -44.08
CA ILE A 331 -17.34 3.15 -42.98
C ILE A 331 -17.32 4.18 -41.84
N PRO A 332 -17.65 3.79 -40.60
CA PRO A 332 -17.59 4.69 -39.47
C PRO A 332 -16.15 4.83 -38.94
N VAL A 333 -15.78 6.08 -38.65
CA VAL A 333 -14.51 6.48 -38.04
C VAL A 333 -14.82 7.18 -36.71
N ILE A 334 -14.27 6.67 -35.60
CA ILE A 334 -14.47 7.26 -34.27
C ILE A 334 -13.24 8.09 -33.92
N LEU A 335 -13.41 9.39 -33.67
CA LEU A 335 -12.28 10.24 -33.29
C LEU A 335 -11.87 10.01 -31.83
N CYS A 336 -10.55 9.93 -31.61
CA CYS A 336 -9.97 9.86 -30.28
C CYS A 336 -9.20 11.15 -29.99
N THR A 337 -9.65 11.90 -29.00
CA THR A 337 -8.99 13.13 -28.54
C THR A 337 -7.85 12.81 -27.57
N GLU A 338 -6.84 13.67 -27.56
CA GLU A 338 -5.60 13.47 -26.80
C GLU A 338 -5.83 13.22 -25.31
N LEU A 339 -5.21 12.17 -24.77
CA LEU A 339 -5.21 11.84 -23.35
C LEU A 339 -3.93 11.09 -22.99
N ASN A 340 -3.01 11.70 -22.26
CA ASN A 340 -1.79 11.01 -21.86
C ASN A 340 -2.01 10.08 -20.66
N LEU A 341 -2.36 8.81 -20.91
CA LEU A 341 -2.52 7.78 -19.88
C LEU A 341 -1.21 7.43 -19.19
N LEU A 342 -0.08 7.57 -19.91
CA LEU A 342 1.24 7.29 -19.36
C LEU A 342 1.55 8.25 -18.21
N ASP A 343 1.36 9.55 -18.43
CA ASP A 343 1.59 10.56 -17.38
C ASP A 343 0.56 10.42 -16.26
N LYS A 344 -0.73 10.27 -16.59
CA LYS A 344 -1.81 10.15 -15.61
C LYS A 344 -1.64 8.96 -14.66
N LEU A 345 -1.26 7.79 -15.20
CA LEU A 345 -1.22 6.55 -14.43
C LEU A 345 0.11 6.39 -13.68
N ILE A 346 1.21 6.89 -14.23
CA ILE A 346 2.53 6.84 -13.60
C ILE A 346 2.65 7.95 -12.55
N PHE A 347 2.22 9.18 -12.87
CA PHE A 347 2.34 10.36 -12.01
C PHE A 347 0.95 10.83 -11.55
N ARG A 348 0.37 10.12 -10.57
CA ARG A 348 -0.99 10.40 -10.05
C ARG A 348 -1.15 11.80 -9.47
N THR A 349 -0.10 12.34 -8.87
CA THR A 349 0.03 13.73 -8.40
C THR A 349 1.48 14.19 -8.60
N PRO A 350 1.74 15.51 -8.71
CA PRO A 350 3.10 16.06 -8.80
C PRO A 350 4.04 15.62 -7.67
N GLU A 351 3.46 15.23 -6.52
CA GLU A 351 4.18 14.81 -5.31
C GLU A 351 4.28 13.27 -5.16
N SER A 352 3.56 12.49 -5.98
CA SER A 352 3.54 11.03 -5.89
C SER A 352 4.73 10.39 -6.62
N LYS A 353 5.29 9.32 -6.05
CA LYS A 353 6.32 8.50 -6.72
C LYS A 353 5.70 7.79 -7.94
N ALA A 354 6.47 7.73 -9.03
CA ALA A 354 6.11 7.01 -10.24
C ALA A 354 5.76 5.53 -9.94
N SER A 355 4.56 5.07 -10.33
CA SER A 355 4.10 3.69 -10.10
C SER A 355 4.03 2.88 -11.40
N PHE A 356 5.20 2.44 -11.85
CA PHE A 356 5.37 1.63 -13.06
C PHE A 356 4.74 0.22 -12.94
N SER A 357 4.79 -0.40 -11.75
CA SER A 357 4.15 -1.70 -11.47
C SER A 357 2.65 -1.68 -11.72
N LYS A 358 1.98 -0.66 -11.20
CA LYS A 358 0.55 -0.45 -11.35
C LYS A 358 0.18 -0.17 -12.79
N PHE A 359 0.98 0.64 -13.49
CA PHE A 359 0.81 0.88 -14.92
C PHE A 359 0.87 -0.44 -15.70
N ASN A 360 1.91 -1.26 -15.50
CA ASN A 360 2.04 -2.57 -16.17
C ASN A 360 0.87 -3.51 -15.87
N SER A 361 0.44 -3.58 -14.60
CA SER A 361 -0.70 -4.40 -14.20
C SER A 361 -1.99 -3.94 -14.89
N LEU A 362 -2.23 -2.62 -14.96
CA LEU A 362 -3.34 -2.03 -15.70
C LEU A 362 -3.22 -2.27 -17.20
N MET A 363 -2.03 -2.23 -17.79
CA MET A 363 -1.82 -2.51 -19.22
C MET A 363 -1.95 -4.01 -19.54
N GLY A 364 -1.65 -4.90 -18.58
CA GLY A 364 -1.93 -6.34 -18.67
C GLY A 364 -3.44 -6.64 -18.72
N CYS A 365 -4.25 -5.87 -17.98
CA CYS A 365 -5.70 -5.94 -17.99
C CYS A 365 -6.36 -4.54 -18.01
N PRO A 366 -6.51 -3.91 -19.21
CA PRO A 366 -7.09 -2.58 -19.34
C PRO A 366 -8.53 -2.43 -18.85
N LEU A 367 -9.25 -3.52 -18.58
CA LEU A 367 -10.64 -3.48 -18.09
C LEU A 367 -10.82 -2.69 -16.79
N PHE A 368 -9.75 -2.52 -16.00
CA PHE A 368 -9.80 -1.65 -14.83
C PHE A 368 -10.01 -0.16 -15.17
N LEU A 369 -9.91 0.23 -16.44
CA LEU A 369 -10.18 1.57 -16.96
C LEU A 369 -11.64 1.78 -17.39
N LEU A 370 -12.53 0.79 -17.26
CA LEU A 370 -13.93 0.86 -17.72
C LEU A 370 -14.76 2.02 -17.13
N ASN A 371 -14.35 2.54 -15.97
CA ASN A 371 -15.00 3.64 -15.26
C ASN A 371 -14.10 4.89 -15.15
N ASP A 372 -13.03 4.97 -15.95
CA ASP A 372 -12.15 6.14 -15.94
C ASP A 372 -12.83 7.34 -16.63
N SER A 373 -12.92 8.47 -15.91
CA SER A 373 -13.62 9.67 -16.39
C SER A 373 -12.94 10.29 -17.60
N ASP A 374 -11.61 10.39 -17.58
CA ASP A 374 -10.87 11.11 -18.61
C ASP A 374 -10.81 10.29 -19.90
N LEU A 375 -10.67 8.96 -19.76
CA LEU A 375 -10.79 8.05 -20.90
C LEU A 375 -12.19 8.12 -21.51
N ASN A 376 -13.25 8.19 -20.69
CA ASN A 376 -14.62 8.38 -21.17
C ASN A 376 -14.76 9.72 -21.93
N GLU A 377 -14.12 10.79 -21.49
CA GLU A 377 -14.12 12.08 -22.20
C GLU A 377 -13.24 12.11 -23.45
N SER A 378 -12.28 11.19 -23.57
CA SER A 378 -11.35 11.16 -24.71
C SER A 378 -12.01 10.73 -26.03
N ILE A 379 -13.20 10.14 -26.00
CA ILE A 379 -13.93 9.70 -27.20
C ILE A 379 -14.71 10.88 -27.80
N GLY A 380 -14.30 11.30 -28.99
CA GLY A 380 -14.94 12.34 -29.80
C GLY A 380 -16.07 11.80 -30.68
N TYR A 381 -16.59 12.64 -31.58
CA TYR A 381 -17.69 12.25 -32.46
C TYR A 381 -17.25 11.25 -33.55
N PHE A 382 -18.22 10.57 -34.17
CA PHE A 382 -17.96 9.66 -35.28
C PHE A 382 -18.30 10.31 -36.61
N TYR A 383 -17.58 9.93 -37.67
CA TYR A 383 -17.78 10.42 -39.03
C TYR A 383 -17.74 9.26 -40.01
N THR A 384 -18.24 9.46 -41.23
CA THR A 384 -17.93 8.53 -42.31
C THR A 384 -16.49 8.74 -42.78
N LEU A 385 -15.85 7.70 -43.29
CA LEU A 385 -14.47 7.77 -43.77
C LEU A 385 -14.22 8.92 -44.76
N ASN A 386 -15.17 9.21 -45.65
CA ASN A 386 -15.07 10.33 -46.59
C ASN A 386 -15.08 11.70 -45.91
N VAL A 387 -15.95 11.89 -44.92
CA VAL A 387 -16.00 13.13 -44.14
C VAL A 387 -14.74 13.28 -43.29
N TYR A 388 -14.22 12.17 -42.76
CA TYR A 388 -12.96 12.17 -42.03
C TYR A 388 -11.77 12.56 -42.91
N LYS A 389 -11.68 12.07 -44.15
CA LYS A 389 -10.64 12.50 -45.12
C LYS A 389 -10.69 14.02 -45.36
N GLN A 390 -11.88 14.56 -45.62
CA GLN A 390 -12.06 16.00 -45.78
C GLN A 390 -11.66 16.79 -44.52
N LEU A 391 -11.95 16.25 -43.34
CA LEU A 391 -11.54 16.86 -42.07
C LEU A 391 -10.00 16.91 -41.93
N LEU A 392 -9.29 15.87 -42.38
CA LEU A 392 -7.83 15.84 -42.38
C LEU A 392 -7.23 16.84 -43.39
N GLU A 393 -7.88 17.04 -44.54
CA GLU A 393 -7.43 17.98 -45.60
C GLU A 393 -7.57 19.46 -45.20
N HIS A 394 -8.56 19.83 -44.37
CA HIS A 394 -8.91 21.23 -44.07
C HIS A 394 -8.37 21.79 -42.72
N THR A 395 -7.51 21.04 -42.03
CA THR A 395 -6.59 21.38 -40.92
C THR A 395 -6.97 22.45 -39.86
N THR A 396 -7.42 21.96 -38.70
CA THR A 396 -7.01 22.48 -37.38
C THR A 396 -6.63 21.38 -36.37
N LYS A 397 -6.53 20.09 -36.79
CA LYS A 397 -6.31 18.88 -35.94
C LYS A 397 -7.06 18.91 -34.60
N THR A 398 -8.22 19.53 -34.60
CA THR A 398 -9.09 19.74 -33.44
C THR A 398 -10.43 19.17 -33.78
N GLU A 399 -10.97 18.38 -32.86
CA GLU A 399 -12.23 17.69 -33.08
C GLU A 399 -13.36 18.74 -33.04
N PRO A 400 -14.24 18.82 -34.06
CA PRO A 400 -15.19 19.92 -34.21
C PRO A 400 -16.14 20.13 -33.02
N ARG A 401 -16.47 19.07 -32.29
CA ARG A 401 -17.53 19.06 -31.28
C ARG A 401 -17.00 19.31 -29.86
N THR A 402 -15.87 18.72 -29.54
CA THR A 402 -15.17 18.81 -28.25
C THR A 402 -14.13 19.92 -28.23
N ARG A 403 -13.70 20.41 -29.41
CA ARG A 403 -12.62 21.38 -29.62
C ARG A 403 -11.27 20.93 -29.02
N ARG A 404 -11.11 19.63 -28.79
CA ARG A 404 -9.86 19.05 -28.27
C ARG A 404 -8.96 18.59 -29.42
N PRO A 405 -7.63 18.62 -29.25
CA PRO A 405 -6.71 18.04 -30.21
C PRO A 405 -6.97 16.54 -30.42
N PHE A 406 -6.78 16.04 -31.63
CA PHE A 406 -6.83 14.61 -31.92
C PHE A 406 -5.68 14.20 -32.86
N HIS A 407 -5.18 12.98 -32.68
CA HIS A 407 -4.10 12.42 -33.51
C HIS A 407 -4.64 11.60 -34.70
N GLY A 408 -5.86 11.08 -34.59
CA GLY A 408 -6.61 10.47 -35.68
C GLY A 408 -7.92 9.86 -35.19
N GLY A 409 -8.53 9.03 -36.03
CA GLY A 409 -9.75 8.29 -35.71
C GLY A 409 -9.63 6.82 -35.99
N LEU A 410 -10.30 6.00 -35.18
CA LEU A 410 -10.38 4.56 -35.31
C LEU A 410 -11.29 4.19 -36.48
N VAL A 411 -10.74 3.54 -37.50
CA VAL A 411 -11.46 3.08 -38.70
C VAL A 411 -11.96 1.65 -38.45
N LEU A 412 -13.27 1.46 -38.37
CA LEU A 412 -13.88 0.21 -37.91
C LEU A 412 -14.08 -0.81 -39.05
N VAL A 413 -12.97 -1.23 -39.66
CA VAL A 413 -12.93 -2.15 -40.81
C VAL A 413 -12.12 -3.39 -40.45
N ASP A 414 -12.59 -4.55 -40.90
CA ASP A 414 -12.01 -5.85 -40.54
C ASP A 414 -10.81 -6.24 -41.41
N THR A 415 -9.77 -5.38 -41.51
CA THR A 415 -8.51 -5.70 -42.23
C THR A 415 -7.28 -5.54 -41.33
N GLU A 416 -6.20 -6.26 -41.65
CA GLU A 416 -4.93 -6.18 -40.89
C GLU A 416 -4.22 -4.83 -41.05
N ASP A 417 -4.41 -4.15 -42.17
CA ASP A 417 -3.86 -2.81 -42.40
C ASP A 417 -4.51 -1.78 -41.47
N PHE A 418 -5.84 -1.78 -41.39
CA PHE A 418 -6.55 -0.90 -40.46
C PHE A 418 -6.31 -1.26 -39.00
N ASP A 419 -6.03 -2.53 -38.68
CA ASP A 419 -5.59 -2.92 -37.34
C ASP A 419 -4.28 -2.21 -36.94
N ARG A 420 -3.27 -2.21 -37.82
CA ARG A 420 -1.98 -1.54 -37.59
C ARG A 420 -2.14 -0.02 -37.46
N TYR A 421 -2.95 0.58 -38.34
CA TYR A 421 -3.27 2.01 -38.28
C TYR A 421 -3.98 2.37 -36.97
N ASN A 422 -5.01 1.61 -36.58
CA ASN A 422 -5.76 1.89 -35.37
C ASN A 422 -4.89 1.73 -34.12
N ASP A 423 -4.04 0.70 -34.07
CA ASP A 423 -3.10 0.51 -32.96
C ASP A 423 -2.08 1.67 -32.88
N TYR A 424 -1.63 2.21 -34.02
CA TYR A 424 -0.83 3.45 -34.07
C TYR A 424 -1.60 4.65 -33.50
N ILE A 425 -2.87 4.85 -33.89
CA ILE A 425 -3.71 5.93 -33.37
C ILE A 425 -3.89 5.82 -31.86
N LEU A 426 -4.07 4.61 -31.32
CA LEU A 426 -4.14 4.38 -29.87
C LEU A 426 -2.82 4.76 -29.19
N SER A 427 -1.67 4.38 -29.77
CA SER A 427 -0.35 4.77 -29.26
C SER A 427 -0.11 6.28 -29.29
N ALA A 428 -0.45 6.95 -30.38
CA ALA A 428 -0.36 8.39 -30.51
C ALA A 428 -1.27 9.10 -29.49
N THR A 429 -2.53 8.68 -29.40
CA THR A 429 -3.55 9.32 -28.56
C THR A 429 -3.31 9.11 -27.07
N TYR A 430 -3.04 7.87 -26.67
CA TYR A 430 -3.06 7.47 -25.25
C TYR A 430 -1.69 7.37 -24.60
N PHE A 431 -0.63 7.21 -25.41
CA PHE A 431 0.72 6.94 -24.93
C PHE A 431 1.77 7.90 -25.50
N ASN A 432 1.34 9.03 -26.07
CA ASN A 432 2.22 10.07 -26.62
C ASN A 432 3.26 9.47 -27.59
N PHE A 433 2.77 8.71 -28.57
CA PHE A 433 3.57 8.01 -29.59
C PHE A 433 4.55 6.95 -29.05
N LYS A 434 4.52 6.64 -27.74
CA LYS A 434 5.37 5.61 -27.15
C LYS A 434 4.80 4.23 -27.39
N LYS A 435 5.70 3.29 -27.68
CA LYS A 435 5.38 1.87 -27.77
C LYS A 435 5.20 1.28 -26.37
N VAL A 436 3.94 1.10 -25.98
CA VAL A 436 3.56 0.46 -24.72
C VAL A 436 3.06 -0.94 -25.01
N LYS A 437 3.50 -1.93 -24.24
CA LYS A 437 2.95 -3.29 -24.31
C LYS A 437 1.69 -3.37 -23.46
N TYR A 438 0.53 -3.33 -24.10
CA TYR A 438 -0.78 -3.50 -23.45
C TYR A 438 -1.61 -4.58 -24.15
N ASN A 439 -2.64 -5.06 -23.46
CA ASN A 439 -3.60 -6.00 -24.03
C ASN A 439 -4.57 -5.27 -24.97
N VAL A 440 -4.26 -5.29 -26.26
CA VAL A 440 -4.97 -4.54 -27.30
C VAL A 440 -6.46 -4.92 -27.38
N GLY A 441 -6.79 -6.22 -27.38
CA GLY A 441 -8.19 -6.68 -27.43
C GLY A 441 -9.03 -6.17 -26.25
N LEU A 442 -8.48 -6.22 -25.03
CA LEU A 442 -9.16 -5.67 -23.85
C LEU A 442 -9.27 -4.15 -23.88
N PHE A 443 -8.28 -3.45 -24.45
CA PHE A 443 -8.35 -2.00 -24.61
C PHE A 443 -9.48 -1.60 -25.57
N TYR A 444 -9.61 -2.27 -26.72
CA TYR A 444 -10.74 -2.04 -27.62
C TYR A 444 -12.10 -2.33 -26.97
N PHE A 445 -12.19 -3.36 -26.10
CA PHE A 445 -13.41 -3.59 -25.31
C PHE A 445 -13.77 -2.41 -24.42
N VAL A 446 -12.78 -1.80 -23.75
CA VAL A 446 -13.00 -0.59 -22.92
C VAL A 446 -13.53 0.57 -23.77
N LEU A 447 -12.91 0.84 -24.93
CA LEU A 447 -13.34 1.92 -25.82
C LEU A 447 -14.74 1.68 -26.38
N TRP A 448 -15.06 0.43 -26.76
CA TRP A 448 -16.40 0.05 -27.20
C TRP A 448 -17.44 0.27 -26.09
N LYS A 449 -17.14 -0.14 -24.83
CA LYS A 449 -18.03 0.09 -23.69
C LYS A 449 -18.24 1.56 -23.37
N ILE A 450 -17.24 2.40 -23.60
CA ILE A 450 -17.40 3.86 -23.48
C ILE A 450 -18.37 4.35 -24.56
N CYS A 451 -18.20 3.93 -25.82
CA CYS A 451 -19.05 4.30 -26.94
C CYS A 451 -20.51 3.86 -26.75
N GLU A 452 -20.73 2.62 -26.27
CA GLU A 452 -22.06 2.06 -25.97
C GLU A 452 -22.85 2.93 -24.96
N LYS A 453 -22.15 3.55 -23.99
CA LYS A 453 -22.77 4.42 -22.97
C LYS A 453 -23.08 5.84 -23.47
N LYS A 454 -22.56 6.26 -24.63
CA LYS A 454 -22.77 7.63 -25.14
C LYS A 454 -24.13 7.74 -25.83
N GLN A 455 -25.00 8.60 -25.30
CA GLN A 455 -26.34 8.84 -25.86
C GLN A 455 -26.33 9.34 -27.32
N TRP A 456 -25.27 10.02 -27.74
CA TRP A 456 -25.14 10.59 -29.09
C TRP A 456 -24.46 9.64 -30.10
N MET A 457 -24.02 8.46 -29.68
CA MET A 457 -23.40 7.47 -30.57
C MET A 457 -24.48 6.67 -31.31
N ASP A 458 -24.34 6.53 -32.63
CA ASP A 458 -25.31 5.78 -33.44
C ASP A 458 -25.23 4.27 -33.14
N LYS A 459 -26.39 3.61 -33.07
CA LYS A 459 -26.48 2.18 -32.72
C LYS A 459 -25.76 1.29 -33.74
N ASN A 460 -25.78 1.63 -35.02
CA ASN A 460 -25.10 0.86 -36.06
C ASN A 460 -23.58 1.01 -35.92
N VAL A 461 -23.10 2.18 -35.50
CA VAL A 461 -21.68 2.40 -35.21
C VAL A 461 -21.25 1.59 -34.00
N VAL A 462 -22.06 1.57 -32.93
CA VAL A 462 -21.79 0.75 -31.73
C VAL A 462 -21.75 -0.75 -32.09
N GLU A 463 -22.65 -1.22 -32.95
CA GLU A 463 -22.69 -2.62 -33.39
C GLU A 463 -21.52 -2.96 -34.32
N GLN A 464 -21.14 -2.05 -35.23
CA GLN A 464 -19.96 -2.24 -36.07
C GLN A 464 -18.67 -2.27 -35.22
N PHE A 465 -18.57 -1.38 -34.23
CA PHE A 465 -17.43 -1.40 -33.31
C PHE A 465 -17.42 -2.68 -32.47
N LYS A 466 -18.59 -3.19 -32.06
CA LYS A 466 -18.68 -4.50 -31.37
C LYS A 466 -18.08 -5.63 -32.21
N LYS A 467 -18.41 -5.69 -33.51
CA LYS A 467 -17.85 -6.71 -34.43
C LYS A 467 -16.34 -6.61 -34.54
N TYR A 468 -15.83 -5.40 -34.80
CA TYR A 468 -14.39 -5.13 -34.88
C TYR A 468 -13.68 -5.50 -33.58
N MET A 469 -14.23 -5.07 -32.44
CA MET A 469 -13.70 -5.38 -31.10
C MET A 469 -13.65 -6.89 -30.82
N LEU A 470 -14.70 -7.64 -31.16
CA LEU A 470 -14.72 -9.10 -30.99
C LEU A 470 -13.68 -9.81 -31.87
N ARG A 471 -13.44 -9.32 -33.09
CA ARG A 471 -12.35 -9.78 -33.95
C ARG A 471 -10.99 -9.52 -33.27
N ARG A 472 -10.74 -8.30 -32.78
CA ARG A 472 -9.50 -7.95 -32.06
C ARG A 472 -9.30 -8.79 -30.80
N ILE A 473 -10.35 -9.09 -30.04
CA ILE A 473 -10.26 -10.01 -28.90
C ILE A 473 -9.82 -11.39 -29.38
N SER A 474 -10.45 -11.91 -30.43
CA SER A 474 -10.22 -13.27 -30.93
C SER A 474 -8.80 -13.46 -31.48
N THR A 475 -8.19 -12.41 -32.05
CA THR A 475 -6.82 -12.45 -32.61
C THR A 475 -5.73 -12.06 -31.62
N THR A 476 -6.08 -11.46 -30.47
CA THR A 476 -5.09 -11.05 -29.47
C THR A 476 -4.47 -12.26 -28.76
N ARG A 477 -3.13 -12.30 -28.69
CA ARG A 477 -2.38 -13.26 -27.86
C ARG A 477 -1.83 -12.57 -26.62
N CYS A 478 -1.95 -13.23 -25.47
CA CYS A 478 -1.48 -12.70 -24.20
C CYS A 478 -1.01 -13.81 -23.27
N LYS A 479 -0.40 -13.44 -22.14
CA LYS A 479 -0.10 -14.39 -21.06
C LYS A 479 -1.40 -14.89 -20.44
N ILE A 480 -1.48 -16.18 -20.15
CA ILE A 480 -2.70 -16.83 -19.65
C ILE A 480 -3.25 -16.19 -18.37
N GLY A 481 -2.39 -15.70 -17.47
CA GLY A 481 -2.79 -15.04 -16.23
C GLY A 481 -3.08 -13.53 -16.35
N LEU A 482 -3.03 -12.95 -17.56
CA LEU A 482 -3.13 -11.50 -17.82
C LEU A 482 -2.17 -10.66 -16.96
N SER A 483 -1.02 -11.22 -16.63
CA SER A 483 -0.03 -10.62 -15.74
C SER A 483 1.36 -10.71 -16.34
N SER A 484 2.15 -9.67 -16.11
CA SER A 484 3.55 -9.60 -16.50
C SER A 484 4.51 -10.03 -15.37
N LEU A 485 3.99 -10.39 -14.19
CA LEU A 485 4.81 -10.81 -13.04
C LEU A 485 5.61 -12.07 -13.35
N PRO A 486 6.90 -12.16 -13.00
CA PRO A 486 7.76 -13.31 -13.35
C PRO A 486 7.39 -14.66 -12.70
N LEU A 487 6.72 -14.62 -11.55
CA LEU A 487 6.23 -15.81 -10.83
C LEU A 487 4.88 -16.32 -11.36
N ASP A 488 4.15 -15.50 -12.12
CA ASP A 488 2.90 -15.91 -12.73
C ASP A 488 3.12 -16.84 -13.93
N PRO A 489 2.09 -17.55 -14.43
CA PRO A 489 2.25 -18.38 -15.61
C PRO A 489 2.62 -17.53 -16.83
N GLN A 490 3.79 -17.80 -17.42
CA GLN A 490 4.35 -17.02 -18.53
C GLN A 490 3.87 -17.48 -19.92
N MET A 491 3.07 -18.54 -19.98
CA MET A 491 2.61 -19.14 -21.23
C MET A 491 1.71 -18.18 -22.01
N TYR A 492 1.95 -18.07 -23.33
CA TYR A 492 1.11 -17.30 -24.24
C TYR A 492 -0.03 -18.15 -24.80
N THR A 493 -1.24 -17.59 -24.78
CA THR A 493 -2.46 -18.21 -25.33
C THR A 493 -3.33 -17.14 -25.99
N SER A 494 -4.45 -17.54 -26.60
CA SER A 494 -5.47 -16.62 -27.08
C SER A 494 -6.11 -15.84 -25.92
N LEU A 495 -6.48 -14.58 -26.13
CA LEU A 495 -7.16 -13.79 -25.12
C LEU A 495 -8.45 -14.45 -24.59
N PRO A 496 -9.33 -15.05 -25.42
CA PRO A 496 -10.50 -15.78 -24.92
C PRO A 496 -10.14 -16.88 -23.91
N THR A 497 -9.12 -17.69 -24.20
CA THR A 497 -8.63 -18.72 -23.26
C THR A 497 -8.11 -18.11 -21.96
N ALA A 498 -7.36 -17.00 -22.03
CA ALA A 498 -6.88 -16.30 -20.84
C ALA A 498 -8.03 -15.74 -19.99
N LEU A 499 -9.07 -15.15 -20.62
CA LEU A 499 -10.25 -14.66 -19.92
C LEU A 499 -10.96 -15.79 -19.19
N TRP A 500 -11.17 -16.94 -19.85
CA TRP A 500 -11.84 -18.09 -19.26
C TRP A 500 -11.05 -18.65 -18.06
N TYR A 501 -9.73 -18.74 -18.19
CA TYR A 501 -8.85 -19.10 -17.08
C TYR A 501 -8.98 -18.12 -15.90
N CYS A 502 -8.97 -16.81 -16.18
CA CYS A 502 -9.05 -15.78 -15.15
C CYS A 502 -10.38 -15.74 -14.39
N VAL A 503 -11.51 -16.03 -15.04
CA VAL A 503 -12.84 -15.95 -14.40
C VAL A 503 -13.37 -17.24 -13.82
N GLU A 504 -12.93 -18.40 -14.34
CA GLU A 504 -13.51 -19.69 -13.96
C GLU A 504 -12.46 -20.77 -13.69
N LEU A 505 -11.61 -21.09 -14.67
CA LEU A 505 -10.79 -22.31 -14.60
C LEU A 505 -9.76 -22.25 -13.47
N SER A 506 -9.16 -21.08 -13.20
CA SER A 506 -8.25 -20.92 -12.07
C SER A 506 -8.93 -21.17 -10.71
N SER A 507 -10.22 -20.82 -10.56
CA SER A 507 -10.97 -21.17 -9.35
C SER A 507 -11.20 -22.67 -9.24
N ASN A 508 -11.47 -23.37 -10.34
CA ASN A 508 -11.63 -24.83 -10.32
C ASN A 508 -10.34 -25.57 -9.95
N ILE A 509 -9.18 -24.96 -10.23
CA ILE A 509 -7.86 -25.55 -9.93
C ILE A 509 -7.40 -25.21 -8.51
N PHE A 510 -7.51 -23.93 -8.09
CA PHE A 510 -6.79 -23.44 -6.91
C PHE A 510 -7.67 -23.11 -5.71
N LYS A 511 -8.99 -22.91 -5.85
CA LYS A 511 -9.79 -22.30 -4.77
C LYS A 511 -9.78 -23.10 -3.46
N ASP A 512 -9.66 -24.42 -3.58
CA ASP A 512 -9.66 -25.41 -2.48
C ASP A 512 -8.25 -25.98 -2.21
N ASP A 513 -7.20 -25.43 -2.84
CA ASP A 513 -5.80 -25.83 -2.63
C ASP A 513 -5.21 -25.08 -1.41
N PRO A 514 -4.87 -25.77 -0.30
CA PRO A 514 -4.38 -25.11 0.91
C PRO A 514 -3.04 -24.37 0.73
N GLN A 515 -2.21 -24.79 -0.24
CA GLN A 515 -0.88 -24.23 -0.48
C GLN A 515 -0.91 -23.17 -1.58
N HIS A 516 -1.75 -23.36 -2.61
CA HIS A 516 -1.71 -22.55 -3.82
C HIS A 516 -3.00 -21.75 -4.08
N PHE A 517 -3.94 -21.63 -3.13
CA PHE A 517 -5.16 -20.82 -3.28
C PHE A 517 -4.91 -19.37 -3.73
N ALA A 518 -3.74 -18.81 -3.44
CA ALA A 518 -3.36 -17.46 -3.84
C ALA A 518 -3.19 -17.32 -5.37
N GLN A 519 -3.01 -18.43 -6.09
CA GLN A 519 -2.91 -18.47 -7.56
C GLN A 519 -4.27 -18.38 -8.27
N GLU A 520 -5.38 -18.39 -7.54
CA GLU A 520 -6.73 -18.15 -8.06
C GLU A 520 -6.84 -16.74 -8.68
N ARG A 521 -6.90 -16.66 -10.01
CA ARG A 521 -6.88 -15.38 -10.73
C ARG A 521 -8.15 -14.55 -10.54
N LEU A 522 -9.28 -15.19 -10.26
CA LEU A 522 -10.51 -14.45 -9.96
C LEU A 522 -10.35 -13.53 -8.74
N ARG A 523 -9.43 -13.84 -7.80
CA ARG A 523 -9.08 -12.94 -6.68
C ARG A 523 -8.51 -11.61 -7.12
N MET A 524 -7.76 -11.61 -8.22
CA MET A 524 -7.17 -10.40 -8.80
C MET A 524 -8.19 -9.65 -9.66
N PHE A 525 -9.03 -10.38 -10.40
CA PHE A 525 -9.91 -9.82 -11.43
C PHE A 525 -11.38 -9.68 -11.03
N TYR A 526 -11.76 -9.94 -9.77
CA TYR A 526 -13.16 -9.92 -9.31
C TYR A 526 -13.93 -8.64 -9.68
N GLY A 527 -13.25 -7.48 -9.69
CA GLY A 527 -13.84 -6.19 -10.02
C GLY A 527 -14.26 -6.05 -11.49
N VAL A 528 -13.57 -6.75 -12.39
CA VAL A 528 -13.77 -6.70 -13.86
C VAL A 528 -14.27 -8.02 -14.45
N ALA A 529 -14.46 -9.06 -13.62
CA ALA A 529 -14.89 -10.38 -14.04
C ALA A 529 -16.22 -10.37 -14.81
N HIS A 530 -17.13 -9.44 -14.52
CA HIS A 530 -18.38 -9.29 -15.27
C HIS A 530 -18.15 -8.97 -16.75
N ALA A 531 -17.19 -8.09 -17.06
CA ALA A 531 -16.84 -7.74 -18.44
C ALA A 531 -16.13 -8.91 -19.14
N MET A 532 -15.26 -9.62 -18.41
CA MET A 532 -14.61 -10.86 -18.89
C MET A 532 -15.64 -11.93 -19.27
N THR A 533 -16.64 -12.16 -18.42
CA THR A 533 -17.77 -13.07 -18.68
C THR A 533 -18.57 -12.63 -19.90
N GLU A 534 -18.90 -11.35 -20.02
CA GLU A 534 -19.67 -10.80 -21.16
C GLU A 534 -18.95 -11.08 -22.51
N MET A 535 -17.63 -10.87 -22.58
CA MET A 535 -16.84 -11.18 -23.78
C MET A 535 -16.90 -12.67 -24.13
N LEU A 536 -16.80 -13.54 -23.14
CA LEU A 536 -16.85 -14.99 -23.33
C LEU A 536 -18.24 -15.47 -23.78
N GLU A 537 -19.32 -14.85 -23.29
CA GLU A 537 -20.68 -15.09 -23.75
C GLU A 537 -20.84 -14.72 -25.24
N TYR A 538 -20.33 -13.56 -25.67
CA TYR A 538 -20.33 -13.19 -27.10
C TYR A 538 -19.57 -14.19 -27.97
N LEU A 539 -18.49 -14.78 -27.45
CA LEU A 539 -17.68 -15.79 -28.13
C LEU A 539 -18.20 -17.22 -27.96
N LYS A 540 -19.39 -17.40 -27.35
CA LYS A 540 -20.05 -18.70 -27.15
C LYS A 540 -19.15 -19.70 -26.41
N TYR A 541 -18.60 -19.29 -25.27
CA TYR A 541 -18.02 -20.21 -24.29
C TYR A 541 -19.10 -20.76 -23.37
N ASP A 542 -18.95 -22.01 -22.94
CA ASP A 542 -19.83 -22.62 -21.95
C ASP A 542 -19.33 -22.26 -20.54
N LEU A 543 -20.12 -21.49 -19.80
CA LEU A 543 -19.73 -20.89 -18.53
C LEU A 543 -20.75 -21.21 -17.44
N ASP A 544 -20.29 -21.63 -16.27
CA ASP A 544 -21.14 -21.67 -15.08
C ASP A 544 -21.29 -20.27 -14.47
N LEU A 545 -22.14 -19.45 -15.08
CA LEU A 545 -22.42 -18.07 -14.65
C LEU A 545 -22.84 -18.00 -13.17
N GLY A 546 -23.59 -18.99 -12.70
CA GLY A 546 -24.05 -19.06 -11.30
C GLY A 546 -22.89 -19.25 -10.33
N SER A 547 -21.98 -20.18 -10.62
CA SER A 547 -20.78 -20.42 -9.82
C SER A 547 -19.82 -19.24 -9.85
N ILE A 548 -19.54 -18.69 -11.04
CA ILE A 548 -18.67 -17.51 -11.20
C ILE A 548 -19.23 -16.32 -10.40
N ALA A 549 -20.53 -16.04 -10.50
CA ALA A 549 -21.17 -14.94 -9.79
C ALA A 549 -21.10 -15.11 -8.26
N ARG A 550 -21.35 -16.32 -7.74
CA ARG A 550 -21.23 -16.62 -6.30
C ARG A 550 -19.81 -16.44 -5.80
N ARG A 551 -18.82 -17.01 -6.50
CA ARG A 551 -17.41 -16.91 -6.12
C ARG A 551 -16.90 -15.47 -6.16
N ARG A 552 -17.26 -14.73 -7.22
CA ARG A 552 -16.96 -13.30 -7.36
C ARG A 552 -17.56 -12.48 -6.22
N ASP A 553 -18.83 -12.70 -5.86
CA ASP A 553 -19.47 -11.95 -4.77
C ASP A 553 -18.81 -12.22 -3.42
N LEU A 554 -18.44 -13.47 -3.16
CA LEU A 554 -17.68 -13.84 -1.97
C LEU A 554 -16.35 -13.06 -1.88
N ILE A 555 -15.55 -13.09 -2.95
CA ILE A 555 -14.25 -12.39 -3.00
C ILE A 555 -14.47 -10.88 -2.83
N ARG A 556 -15.45 -10.31 -3.55
CA ARG A 556 -15.79 -8.88 -3.47
C ARG A 556 -16.10 -8.46 -2.05
N ARG A 557 -16.91 -9.23 -1.32
CA ARG A 557 -17.29 -8.91 0.06
C ARG A 557 -16.09 -8.97 1.01
N VAL A 558 -15.24 -9.98 0.88
CA VAL A 558 -14.01 -10.08 1.67
C VAL A 558 -13.08 -8.89 1.40
N MET A 559 -12.95 -8.47 0.14
CA MET A 559 -12.13 -7.32 -0.25
C MET A 559 -12.72 -5.98 0.25
N ILE A 560 -14.04 -5.82 0.31
CA ILE A 560 -14.66 -4.65 0.96
C ILE A 560 -14.39 -4.67 2.47
N LEU A 561 -14.50 -5.82 3.13
CA LEU A 561 -14.19 -5.93 4.56
C LEU A 561 -12.71 -5.70 4.86
N LYS A 562 -11.81 -5.94 3.90
CA LYS A 562 -10.38 -5.59 4.01
C LYS A 562 -10.17 -4.09 4.12
N THR A 563 -10.97 -3.26 3.44
CA THR A 563 -10.78 -1.79 3.47
C THR A 563 -11.24 -1.15 4.77
N LEU A 564 -11.97 -1.90 5.62
CA LEU A 564 -12.43 -1.44 6.91
C LEU A 564 -11.38 -1.77 7.99
N PRO A 565 -10.92 -0.78 8.78
CA PRO A 565 -9.74 -0.92 9.63
C PRO A 565 -9.99 -1.82 10.84
N THR A 566 -11.14 -1.69 11.51
CA THR A 566 -11.41 -2.44 12.75
C THR A 566 -12.48 -3.50 12.58
N ARG A 567 -12.47 -4.52 13.45
CA ARG A 567 -13.55 -5.52 13.51
C ARG A 567 -14.92 -4.87 13.76
N ARG A 568 -14.97 -3.82 14.59
CA ARG A 568 -16.21 -3.10 14.92
C ARG A 568 -16.82 -2.43 13.69
N ASP A 569 -16.00 -1.78 12.86
CA ASP A 569 -16.46 -1.15 11.62
C ASP A 569 -16.99 -2.18 10.62
N LYS A 570 -16.34 -3.35 10.53
CA LYS A 570 -16.79 -4.47 9.70
C LYS A 570 -18.15 -4.99 10.15
N VAL A 571 -18.34 -5.18 11.46
CA VAL A 571 -19.63 -5.62 12.02
C VAL A 571 -20.70 -4.56 11.74
N LEU A 572 -20.42 -3.28 12.03
CA LEU A 572 -21.36 -2.18 11.78
C LEU A 572 -21.79 -2.13 10.31
N TYR A 573 -20.85 -2.20 9.37
CA TYR A 573 -21.12 -2.19 7.93
C TYR A 573 -22.06 -3.33 7.48
N LEU A 574 -21.92 -4.52 8.08
CA LEU A 574 -22.78 -5.66 7.76
C LEU A 574 -24.15 -5.55 8.45
N VAL A 575 -24.18 -5.14 9.71
CA VAL A 575 -25.40 -4.99 10.52
C VAL A 575 -26.30 -3.87 9.98
N GLN A 576 -25.73 -2.80 9.45
CA GLN A 576 -26.46 -1.72 8.75
C GLN A 576 -27.26 -2.22 7.54
N LYS A 577 -26.89 -3.36 6.96
CA LYS A 577 -27.62 -3.98 5.83
C LYS A 577 -28.66 -5.00 6.29
N ILE A 578 -28.73 -5.29 7.59
CA ILE A 578 -29.68 -6.23 8.19
C ILE A 578 -30.84 -5.46 8.82
N PHE A 579 -30.52 -4.45 9.63
CA PHE A 579 -31.49 -3.65 10.37
C PHE A 579 -31.85 -2.35 9.66
N LYS A 580 -33.08 -1.89 9.84
CA LYS A 580 -33.54 -0.60 9.34
C LYS A 580 -32.80 0.53 10.04
N THR A 581 -32.46 1.58 9.28
CA THR A 581 -31.93 2.83 9.83
C THR A 581 -33.02 3.90 9.88
N GLU A 582 -33.23 4.51 11.04
CA GLU A 582 -34.16 5.64 11.26
C GLU A 582 -33.43 6.76 11.98
N ASP A 583 -33.41 7.98 11.41
CA ASP A 583 -32.69 9.15 11.95
C ASP A 583 -31.22 8.89 12.33
N GLY A 584 -30.56 7.97 11.60
CA GLY A 584 -29.18 7.54 11.83
C GLY A 584 -29.02 6.40 12.86
N PHE A 585 -30.09 5.99 13.56
CA PHE A 585 -30.07 4.86 14.49
C PHE A 585 -30.44 3.56 13.78
N LEU A 586 -29.72 2.48 14.10
CA LEU A 586 -30.15 1.13 13.73
C LEU A 586 -31.23 0.66 14.69
N VAL A 587 -32.46 0.54 14.21
CA VAL A 587 -33.61 0.19 15.04
C VAL A 587 -33.87 -1.32 15.04
N SER A 588 -34.59 -1.82 16.04
CA SER A 588 -34.94 -3.23 16.23
C SER A 588 -35.99 -3.73 15.24
N LYS A 589 -35.78 -3.47 13.95
CA LYS A 589 -36.58 -3.91 12.82
C LYS A 589 -35.64 -4.43 11.74
N ILE A 590 -35.76 -5.71 11.40
CA ILE A 590 -34.97 -6.32 10.33
C ILE A 590 -35.58 -5.89 8.99
N GLU A 591 -34.74 -5.31 8.13
CA GLU A 591 -35.10 -4.90 6.77
C GLU A 591 -34.76 -6.00 5.76
N ASN A 592 -33.64 -6.72 5.96
CA ASN A 592 -33.21 -7.78 5.05
C ASN A 592 -32.68 -9.00 5.80
N GLN A 593 -33.56 -9.99 6.01
CA GLN A 593 -33.24 -11.23 6.70
C GLN A 593 -32.15 -12.05 5.99
N ALA A 594 -32.08 -12.00 4.65
CA ALA A 594 -31.07 -12.75 3.89
C ALA A 594 -29.65 -12.27 4.18
N ASN A 595 -29.49 -11.01 4.58
CA ASN A 595 -28.19 -10.43 4.90
C ASN A 595 -27.60 -10.90 6.23
N VAL A 596 -28.37 -11.58 7.09
CA VAL A 596 -27.87 -12.14 8.36
C VAL A 596 -26.70 -13.09 8.10
N LYS A 597 -26.81 -13.93 7.06
CA LYS A 597 -25.74 -14.87 6.66
C LYS A 597 -24.44 -14.18 6.25
N ASN A 598 -24.49 -12.91 5.83
CA ASN A 598 -23.28 -12.16 5.46
C ASN A 598 -22.35 -11.93 6.65
N LEU A 599 -22.84 -12.06 7.89
CA LEU A 599 -21.98 -11.97 9.08
C LEU A 599 -20.92 -13.08 9.10
N ASN A 600 -21.14 -14.23 8.45
CA ASN A 600 -20.13 -15.28 8.34
C ASN A 600 -18.90 -14.83 7.54
N TYR A 601 -18.98 -13.81 6.68
CA TYR A 601 -17.81 -13.26 6.00
C TYR A 601 -16.76 -12.69 6.97
N LEU A 602 -17.15 -12.33 8.21
CA LEU A 602 -16.23 -11.89 9.25
C LEU A 602 -15.24 -12.97 9.68
N LYS A 603 -15.54 -14.25 9.40
CA LYS A 603 -14.65 -15.39 9.68
C LYS A 603 -13.56 -15.55 8.62
N LEU A 604 -13.68 -14.88 7.47
CA LEU A 604 -12.76 -15.00 6.35
C LEU A 604 -11.67 -13.92 6.37
N ASN A 605 -10.46 -14.30 5.94
CA ASN A 605 -9.35 -13.37 5.74
C ASN A 605 -8.98 -13.31 4.25
N HIS A 606 -8.71 -12.11 3.74
CA HIS A 606 -8.27 -11.91 2.36
C HIS A 606 -6.94 -12.61 2.02
N LYS A 607 -6.08 -12.85 3.02
CA LYS A 607 -4.82 -13.60 2.87
C LYS A 607 -4.98 -15.12 2.99
N SER A 608 -6.17 -15.63 3.33
CA SER A 608 -6.43 -17.06 3.51
C SER A 608 -7.22 -17.66 2.36
N MET A 609 -7.31 -19.00 2.36
CA MET A 609 -8.28 -19.73 1.57
C MET A 609 -9.70 -19.26 1.93
N LEU A 610 -10.58 -19.20 0.91
CA LEU A 610 -11.94 -18.70 1.06
C LEU A 610 -12.90 -19.85 0.76
N SER A 611 -13.68 -20.28 1.76
CA SER A 611 -14.63 -21.39 1.59
C SER A 611 -15.95 -20.90 0.99
N ASP A 612 -16.42 -21.59 -0.06
CA ASP A 612 -17.73 -21.32 -0.68
C ASP A 612 -18.91 -21.70 0.25
N GLN A 613 -18.67 -22.55 1.25
CA GLN A 613 -19.69 -23.05 2.19
C GLN A 613 -19.95 -22.11 3.38
N ILE A 614 -19.27 -20.96 3.43
CA ILE A 614 -19.36 -20.04 4.58
C ILE A 614 -20.78 -19.51 4.84
N LEU A 615 -21.63 -19.47 3.80
CA LEU A 615 -23.02 -19.01 3.90
C LEU A 615 -24.02 -20.10 4.34
N SER A 616 -23.62 -21.37 4.40
CA SER A 616 -24.46 -22.43 4.96
C SER A 616 -24.37 -22.52 6.49
N GLU A 617 -23.36 -21.92 7.10
CA GLU A 617 -23.21 -21.90 8.56
C GLU A 617 -24.28 -21.04 9.25
N GLU A 618 -24.78 -21.49 10.39
CA GLU A 618 -25.73 -20.73 11.20
C GLU A 618 -25.08 -19.50 11.84
N VAL A 619 -25.86 -18.41 11.94
CA VAL A 619 -25.42 -17.13 12.52
C VAL A 619 -26.31 -16.77 13.70
N SER A 620 -25.71 -16.64 14.87
CA SER A 620 -26.34 -16.02 16.04
C SER A 620 -26.14 -14.49 15.97
N LEU A 621 -27.23 -13.73 15.82
CA LEU A 621 -27.17 -12.26 15.84
C LEU A 621 -26.65 -11.71 17.17
N ASN A 622 -26.93 -12.42 18.27
CA ASN A 622 -26.52 -12.01 19.63
C ASN A 622 -25.00 -11.91 19.78
N ASP A 623 -24.23 -12.55 18.90
CA ASP A 623 -22.77 -12.52 18.91
C ASP A 623 -22.22 -11.19 18.34
N TYR A 624 -23.08 -10.41 17.66
CA TYR A 624 -22.71 -9.20 16.92
C TYR A 624 -23.47 -7.96 17.37
N VAL A 625 -24.68 -8.13 17.93
CA VAL A 625 -25.55 -7.01 18.29
C VAL A 625 -25.91 -6.98 19.77
N HIS A 626 -26.07 -5.77 20.30
CA HIS A 626 -26.61 -5.50 21.62
C HIS A 626 -27.93 -4.76 21.50
N LEU A 627 -29.03 -5.45 21.77
CA LEU A 627 -30.39 -4.91 21.68
C LEU A 627 -30.74 -4.13 22.94
N PHE A 628 -31.07 -2.84 22.76
CA PHE A 628 -31.70 -2.04 23.81
C PHE A 628 -33.20 -2.38 23.92
N HIS A 629 -33.70 -2.38 25.15
CA HIS A 629 -35.11 -2.61 25.44
C HIS A 629 -35.94 -1.37 25.17
N GLU A 630 -37.11 -1.60 24.56
CA GLU A 630 -38.17 -0.60 24.50
C GLU A 630 -38.90 -0.59 25.83
N ILE A 631 -38.68 0.46 26.63
CA ILE A 631 -39.42 0.69 27.86
C ILE A 631 -40.16 1.98 27.68
N ASP A 632 -41.47 1.82 27.52
CA ASP A 632 -42.41 2.89 27.29
C ASP A 632 -42.28 3.96 28.37
N SER A 633 -41.82 5.15 27.95
CA SER A 633 -41.27 6.17 28.85
C SER A 633 -42.23 6.49 30.00
N VAL A 634 -41.88 6.06 31.21
CA VAL A 634 -42.49 6.55 32.45
C VAL A 634 -42.49 8.09 32.37
N LYS A 635 -43.65 8.74 32.53
CA LYS A 635 -43.74 10.21 32.54
C LYS A 635 -43.07 10.71 33.82
N VAL A 636 -41.75 10.81 33.80
CA VAL A 636 -40.98 11.34 34.93
C VAL A 636 -40.69 12.81 34.68
N GLN A 637 -41.21 13.65 35.57
CA GLN A 637 -40.90 15.08 35.57
C GLN A 637 -39.43 15.29 35.97
N ILE A 638 -38.77 16.29 35.37
CA ILE A 638 -37.43 16.71 35.77
C ILE A 638 -37.56 17.65 36.97
N CYS A 639 -36.83 17.36 38.04
CA CYS A 639 -36.77 18.19 39.24
C CYS A 639 -35.90 19.42 38.97
N ARG A 640 -36.42 20.62 39.28
CA ARG A 640 -35.68 21.89 39.10
C ARG A 640 -34.48 22.00 40.05
N ASP A 641 -34.56 21.42 41.23
CA ASP A 641 -33.52 21.52 42.27
C ASP A 641 -32.34 20.56 42.05
N THR A 642 -32.49 19.58 41.15
CA THR A 642 -31.45 18.57 40.87
C THR A 642 -31.11 18.41 39.40
N PHE A 643 -31.92 18.99 38.49
CA PHE A 643 -31.90 18.80 37.04
C PHE A 643 -31.92 17.32 36.58
N ARG A 644 -32.38 16.43 37.44
CA ARG A 644 -32.53 15.00 37.17
C ARG A 644 -34.03 14.64 37.18
N PRO A 645 -34.43 13.56 36.51
CA PRO A 645 -35.77 12.99 36.71
C PRO A 645 -36.02 12.79 38.21
N PHE A 646 -37.25 12.86 38.72
CA PHE A 646 -37.46 12.48 40.12
C PHE A 646 -37.09 11.01 40.39
N PHE A 647 -36.41 10.73 41.50
CA PHE A 647 -36.15 9.37 41.97
C PHE A 647 -37.44 8.71 42.48
N MET A 648 -38.32 9.52 43.09
CA MET A 648 -39.64 9.09 43.56
C MET A 648 -40.76 9.74 42.78
N ILE A 649 -41.71 8.92 42.34
CA ILE A 649 -42.87 9.37 41.55
C ILE A 649 -43.99 9.83 42.48
N ASP A 650 -44.17 9.13 43.61
CA ASP A 650 -45.04 9.50 44.72
C ASP A 650 -44.41 9.07 46.07
N GLN A 651 -45.14 9.20 47.19
CA GLN A 651 -44.62 8.89 48.54
C GLN A 651 -44.19 7.40 48.72
N ASN A 652 -44.70 6.49 47.89
CA ASN A 652 -44.53 5.04 48.00
C ASN A 652 -43.91 4.38 46.76
N THR A 653 -43.88 5.06 45.61
CA THR A 653 -43.43 4.51 44.32
C THR A 653 -42.13 5.16 43.87
N SER A 654 -41.08 4.35 43.70
CA SER A 654 -39.83 4.78 43.07
C SER A 654 -39.90 4.64 41.55
N PHE A 655 -39.03 5.41 40.86
CA PHE A 655 -38.79 5.26 39.43
C PHE A 655 -38.46 3.83 39.01
N TYR A 656 -37.65 3.11 39.80
CA TYR A 656 -37.27 1.73 39.51
C TYR A 656 -38.43 0.76 39.66
N SER A 657 -39.30 0.96 40.66
CA SER A 657 -40.51 0.15 40.83
C SER A 657 -41.46 0.30 39.65
N GLU A 658 -41.59 1.51 39.09
CA GLU A 658 -42.45 1.72 37.92
C GLU A 658 -41.86 1.16 36.63
N ILE A 659 -40.55 1.33 36.42
CA ILE A 659 -39.84 0.67 35.30
C ILE A 659 -39.99 -0.85 35.40
N PHE A 660 -39.79 -1.43 36.58
CA PHE A 660 -39.91 -2.87 36.78
C PHE A 660 -41.33 -3.36 36.47
N LYS A 661 -42.36 -2.63 36.93
CA LYS A 661 -43.77 -2.94 36.66
C LYS A 661 -44.08 -2.94 35.17
N LYS A 662 -43.61 -1.92 34.44
CA LYS A 662 -43.80 -1.83 32.98
C LYS A 662 -43.01 -2.88 32.23
N ALA A 663 -41.76 -3.12 32.60
CA ALA A 663 -40.91 -4.12 31.95
C ALA A 663 -41.45 -5.54 32.11
N ARG A 664 -42.02 -5.89 33.27
CA ARG A 664 -42.61 -7.21 33.52
C ARG A 664 -43.84 -7.51 32.64
N GLN A 665 -44.47 -6.48 32.07
CA GLN A 665 -45.56 -6.66 31.12
C GLN A 665 -45.07 -6.99 29.70
N ALA A 666 -43.77 -6.79 29.40
CA ALA A 666 -43.22 -6.87 28.06
C ALA A 666 -42.02 -7.83 27.92
N ILE A 667 -41.31 -8.18 28.99
CA ILE A 667 -40.05 -8.94 28.94
C ILE A 667 -39.91 -9.88 30.16
N ASP A 668 -39.50 -11.13 29.93
CA ASP A 668 -39.34 -12.16 30.99
C ASP A 668 -38.18 -11.85 31.98
N LYS A 669 -37.16 -11.12 31.54
CA LYS A 669 -35.99 -10.75 32.36
C LYS A 669 -35.49 -9.35 31.98
N LEU A 670 -35.58 -8.41 32.93
CA LEU A 670 -35.12 -7.04 32.75
C LEU A 670 -33.63 -6.90 33.05
N GLU A 671 -32.83 -6.53 32.04
CA GLU A 671 -31.42 -6.16 32.21
C GLU A 671 -31.27 -4.64 32.09
N PHE A 672 -31.01 -3.95 33.21
CA PHE A 672 -30.88 -2.49 33.21
C PHE A 672 -29.74 -1.97 32.32
N SER A 673 -28.72 -2.78 32.05
CA SER A 673 -27.65 -2.45 31.10
C SER A 673 -28.15 -2.31 29.66
N ARG A 674 -29.31 -2.88 29.33
CA ARG A 674 -29.99 -2.79 28.04
C ARG A 674 -31.04 -1.69 28.01
N ILE A 675 -31.09 -0.78 28.99
CA ILE A 675 -31.98 0.39 28.97
C ILE A 675 -31.17 1.64 28.64
N LEU A 676 -31.61 2.38 27.62
CA LEU A 676 -30.94 3.61 27.24
C LEU A 676 -31.30 4.76 28.20
N SER A 677 -30.31 5.26 28.95
CA SER A 677 -30.51 6.35 29.91
C SER A 677 -30.42 7.72 29.21
N TYR A 678 -31.48 8.11 28.52
CA TYR A 678 -31.57 9.37 27.78
C TYR A 678 -31.25 10.60 28.65
N TYR A 679 -31.89 10.74 29.82
CA TYR A 679 -31.63 11.85 30.73
C TYR A 679 -30.16 11.95 31.15
N ASN A 680 -29.52 10.83 31.48
CA ASN A 680 -28.09 10.86 31.85
C ASN A 680 -27.20 11.26 30.66
N LEU A 681 -27.55 10.84 29.44
CA LEU A 681 -26.85 11.27 28.23
C LEU A 681 -26.97 12.77 27.97
N TYR A 682 -28.12 13.38 28.31
CA TYR A 682 -28.30 14.84 28.20
C TYR A 682 -27.38 15.57 29.19
N LEU A 683 -27.37 15.14 30.46
CA LEU A 683 -26.47 15.70 31.47
C LEU A 683 -25.00 15.58 31.07
N HIS A 684 -24.60 14.42 30.53
CA HIS A 684 -23.24 14.23 30.03
C HIS A 684 -22.94 15.08 28.80
N PHE A 685 -23.90 15.33 27.91
CA PHE A 685 -23.68 16.27 26.80
C PHE A 685 -23.28 17.65 27.34
N VAL A 686 -24.07 18.18 28.29
CA VAL A 686 -23.85 19.53 28.82
C VAL A 686 -22.49 19.62 29.51
N LYS A 687 -22.10 18.58 30.26
CA LYS A 687 -20.79 18.51 30.92
C LYS A 687 -19.63 18.37 29.93
N ASP A 688 -19.73 17.47 28.95
CA ASP A 688 -18.66 17.17 28.01
C ASP A 688 -18.39 18.35 27.05
N ASN A 689 -19.42 19.15 26.71
CA ASN A 689 -19.32 20.23 25.72
C ASN A 689 -19.47 21.64 26.33
N ASN A 690 -19.68 21.73 27.64
CA ASN A 690 -19.92 22.97 28.38
C ASN A 690 -20.96 23.90 27.74
N LYS A 691 -22.04 23.33 27.20
CA LYS A 691 -23.17 24.06 26.58
C LYS A 691 -24.45 23.23 26.57
N PHE A 692 -25.60 23.88 26.47
CA PHE A 692 -26.86 23.18 26.18
C PHE A 692 -26.92 22.74 24.71
N PRO A 693 -27.36 21.50 24.42
CA PRO A 693 -27.45 21.00 23.05
C PRO A 693 -28.63 21.63 22.30
N THR A 694 -28.53 21.72 20.98
CA THR A 694 -29.71 21.67 20.09
C THR A 694 -30.24 20.23 19.98
N PHE A 695 -31.49 20.04 19.51
CA PHE A 695 -32.05 18.68 19.33
C PHE A 695 -31.15 17.79 18.47
N GLU A 696 -30.65 18.34 17.37
CA GLU A 696 -29.74 17.66 16.43
C GLU A 696 -28.39 17.29 17.07
N GLU A 697 -27.79 18.19 17.85
CA GLU A 697 -26.55 17.92 18.57
C GLU A 697 -26.72 16.85 19.64
N TYR A 698 -27.85 16.86 20.36
CA TYR A 698 -28.17 15.84 21.35
C TYR A 698 -28.35 14.46 20.71
N ARG A 699 -29.08 14.41 19.58
CA ARG A 699 -29.27 13.18 18.79
C ARG A 699 -27.93 12.62 18.30
N ALA A 700 -27.11 13.45 17.66
CA ALA A 700 -25.79 13.06 17.17
C ALA A 700 -24.85 12.59 18.30
N TYR A 701 -24.94 13.22 19.47
CA TYR A 701 -24.17 12.83 20.64
C TYR A 701 -24.55 11.45 21.17
N ILE A 702 -25.85 11.14 21.26
CA ILE A 702 -26.33 9.82 21.66
C ILE A 702 -25.81 8.78 20.67
N LEU A 703 -25.98 9.01 19.37
CA LEU A 703 -25.49 8.10 18.33
C LEU A 703 -24.00 7.83 18.52
N ARG A 704 -23.18 8.88 18.63
CA ARG A 704 -21.72 8.76 18.83
C ARG A 704 -21.34 7.98 20.09
N LYS A 705 -21.99 8.24 21.23
CA LYS A 705 -21.65 7.59 22.52
C LYS A 705 -22.22 6.19 22.66
N LYS A 706 -23.24 5.84 21.87
CA LYS A 706 -24.02 4.59 22.02
C LYS A 706 -24.10 3.77 20.75
N THR A 707 -23.26 4.02 19.74
CA THR A 707 -23.16 3.13 18.57
C THR A 707 -22.70 1.72 18.97
N PHE A 708 -21.82 1.61 19.97
CA PHE A 708 -21.24 0.34 20.40
C PHE A 708 -21.37 0.11 21.92
N THR A 709 -21.51 -1.16 22.31
CA THR A 709 -21.32 -1.63 23.69
C THR A 709 -20.25 -2.71 23.67
N LYS A 710 -19.07 -2.42 24.23
CA LYS A 710 -17.86 -3.23 24.02
C LYS A 710 -17.58 -3.38 22.52
N ASP A 711 -17.65 -4.60 21.98
CA ASP A 711 -17.42 -4.91 20.57
C ASP A 711 -18.71 -5.14 19.77
N LEU A 712 -19.88 -4.99 20.40
CA LEU A 712 -21.19 -5.23 19.78
C LEU A 712 -21.79 -3.93 19.25
N VAL A 713 -22.49 -4.02 18.12
CA VAL A 713 -23.25 -2.90 17.55
C VAL A 713 -24.57 -2.78 18.31
N ASN A 714 -24.88 -1.58 18.80
CA ASN A 714 -26.12 -1.36 19.51
C ASN A 714 -27.29 -1.19 18.53
N ILE A 715 -28.38 -1.90 18.83
CA ILE A 715 -29.65 -1.79 18.11
C ILE A 715 -30.66 -1.13 19.05
N PHE A 716 -31.25 -0.04 18.58
CA PHE A 716 -32.12 0.84 19.33
C PHE A 716 -33.59 0.43 19.19
N PRO A 717 -34.46 0.81 20.14
CA PRO A 717 -35.90 0.68 19.96
C PRO A 717 -36.39 1.48 18.76
N VAL A 718 -37.50 1.06 18.14
CA VAL A 718 -38.08 1.74 16.97
C VAL A 718 -38.45 3.19 17.33
N GLU A 719 -38.96 3.43 18.54
CA GLU A 719 -39.34 4.78 18.97
C GLU A 719 -38.21 5.61 19.60
N VAL A 720 -36.94 5.32 19.27
CA VAL A 720 -35.78 6.04 19.83
C VAL A 720 -35.87 7.56 19.62
N SER A 721 -36.23 8.02 18.43
CA SER A 721 -36.31 9.45 18.12
C SER A 721 -37.37 10.17 18.96
N LYS A 722 -38.56 9.57 19.12
CA LYS A 722 -39.64 10.11 19.98
C LYS A 722 -39.19 10.25 21.43
N HIS A 723 -38.42 9.28 21.92
CA HIS A 723 -37.89 9.33 23.29
C HIS A 723 -36.82 10.41 23.47
N ILE A 724 -35.93 10.59 22.49
CA ILE A 724 -34.93 11.66 22.51
C ILE A 724 -35.62 13.03 22.52
N GLU A 725 -36.63 13.22 21.65
CA GLU A 725 -37.42 14.45 21.56
C GLU A 725 -38.14 14.78 22.86
N LYS A 726 -38.81 13.78 23.46
CA LYS A 726 -39.49 13.94 24.75
C LYS A 726 -38.55 14.41 25.86
N VAL A 727 -37.34 13.86 25.93
CA VAL A 727 -36.34 14.26 26.93
C VAL A 727 -35.78 15.64 26.65
N PHE A 728 -35.50 15.95 25.38
CA PHE A 728 -35.04 17.26 24.95
C PHE A 728 -36.04 18.37 25.33
N LEU A 729 -37.31 18.23 24.92
CA LEU A 729 -38.38 19.17 25.26
C LEU A 729 -38.61 19.28 26.78
N GLY A 730 -38.45 18.16 27.51
CA GLY A 730 -38.49 18.15 28.96
C GLY A 730 -37.43 19.08 29.58
N TYR A 731 -36.19 19.04 29.08
CA TYR A 731 -35.12 19.91 29.57
C TYR A 731 -35.29 21.36 29.14
N GLU A 732 -35.74 21.65 27.92
CA GLU A 732 -36.02 23.03 27.47
C GLU A 732 -36.96 23.77 28.43
N SER A 733 -37.97 23.08 28.96
CA SER A 733 -38.91 23.66 29.93
C SER A 733 -38.32 23.97 31.31
N VAL A 734 -37.17 23.38 31.65
CA VAL A 734 -36.55 23.47 32.99
C VAL A 734 -35.32 24.39 33.01
N ILE A 735 -34.61 24.54 31.88
CA ILE A 735 -33.34 25.28 31.80
C ILE A 735 -33.47 26.72 31.31
N LYS A 736 -34.69 27.20 31.03
CA LYS A 736 -34.95 28.50 30.38
C LYS A 736 -34.23 29.70 31.03
N ASP A 737 -34.04 29.66 32.34
CA ASP A 737 -33.42 30.74 33.13
C ASP A 737 -32.18 30.27 33.91
N VAL A 738 -31.53 29.18 33.47
CA VAL A 738 -30.41 28.55 34.19
C VAL A 738 -29.12 28.67 33.37
N SER A 739 -28.04 29.15 33.99
CA SER A 739 -26.73 29.18 33.33
C SER A 739 -26.11 27.78 33.23
N VAL A 740 -25.26 27.53 32.22
CA VAL A 740 -24.59 26.23 32.05
C VAL A 740 -23.74 25.86 33.28
N ASN A 741 -23.04 26.83 33.88
CA ASN A 741 -22.22 26.61 35.07
C ASN A 741 -23.07 26.21 36.28
N GLU A 742 -24.16 26.94 36.52
CA GLU A 742 -25.11 26.62 37.58
C GLU A 742 -25.71 25.21 37.40
N PHE A 743 -26.10 24.86 36.17
CA PHE A 743 -26.60 23.54 35.83
C PHE A 743 -25.60 22.43 36.17
N ILE A 744 -24.33 22.61 35.78
CA ILE A 744 -23.26 21.63 36.03
C ILE A 744 -22.98 21.51 37.53
N GLU A 745 -22.92 22.62 38.26
CA GLU A 745 -22.70 22.64 39.70
C GLU A 745 -23.79 21.89 40.47
N VAL A 746 -25.07 22.19 40.18
CA VAL A 746 -26.23 21.52 40.79
C VAL A 746 -26.23 20.03 40.44
N CYS A 747 -25.91 19.67 39.19
CA CYS A 747 -25.81 18.28 38.77
C CYS A 747 -24.67 17.50 39.46
N ASN A 748 -23.57 18.18 39.83
CA ASN A 748 -22.42 17.62 40.53
C ASN A 748 -22.70 17.42 42.03
N LYS A 749 -23.38 18.37 42.67
CA LYS A 749 -23.85 18.23 44.07
C LYS A 749 -24.82 17.06 44.24
N ASN A 750 -25.65 16.80 43.23
CA ASN A 750 -26.68 15.76 43.27
C ASN A 750 -26.30 14.46 42.53
N VAL A 751 -25.02 14.10 42.48
CA VAL A 751 -24.57 12.82 41.89
C VAL A 751 -24.93 11.64 42.80
N ARG A 752 -24.75 11.78 44.12
CA ARG A 752 -25.12 10.72 45.07
C ARG A 752 -26.64 10.68 45.20
N ARG A 753 -27.20 9.48 45.14
CA ARG A 753 -28.66 9.27 45.20
C ARG A 753 -29.27 9.78 46.51
N VAL A 754 -28.53 9.71 47.63
CA VAL A 754 -28.97 10.23 48.94
C VAL A 754 -29.15 11.74 48.88
N ASP A 755 -28.16 12.48 48.38
CA ASP A 755 -28.20 13.93 48.27
C ASP A 755 -29.32 14.37 47.32
N ARG A 756 -29.48 13.67 46.20
CA ARG A 756 -30.58 13.88 45.25
C ARG A 756 -31.96 13.70 45.90
N ILE A 757 -32.19 12.63 46.65
CA ILE A 757 -33.50 12.36 47.28
C ILE A 757 -33.84 13.45 48.32
N LYS A 758 -32.85 13.95 49.07
CA LYS A 758 -33.03 15.07 49.99
C LYS A 758 -33.44 16.35 49.26
N SER A 759 -32.73 16.68 48.18
CA SER A 759 -33.01 17.88 47.39
C SER A 759 -34.34 17.81 46.62
N GLU A 760 -34.80 16.63 46.24
CA GLU A 760 -36.11 16.45 45.58
C GLU A 760 -37.31 16.64 46.54
N ASN A 761 -37.10 16.47 47.86
CA ASN A 761 -38.08 16.65 48.95
C ASN A 761 -39.49 16.06 48.71
N LYS A 762 -39.58 14.91 48.03
CA LYS A 762 -40.85 14.22 47.75
C LYS A 762 -41.37 13.37 48.91
N ARG A 763 -40.49 13.01 49.86
CA ARG A 763 -40.80 12.29 51.10
C ARG A 763 -39.77 12.63 52.15
N GLU A 764 -40.24 12.82 53.37
CA GLU A 764 -39.38 12.97 54.53
C GLU A 764 -38.86 11.60 54.99
N PHE A 765 -37.54 11.48 55.02
CA PHE A 765 -36.84 10.36 55.64
C PHE A 765 -36.23 10.83 56.96
N LYS A 766 -36.24 9.97 57.98
CA LYS A 766 -35.77 10.33 59.33
C LYS A 766 -34.25 10.40 59.43
N SER A 767 -33.53 9.73 58.51
CA SER A 767 -32.08 9.70 58.46
C SER A 767 -31.55 9.32 57.08
N ASP A 768 -30.26 9.56 56.82
CA ASP A 768 -29.56 9.11 55.62
C ASP A 768 -29.52 7.58 55.50
N GLU A 769 -29.48 6.88 56.64
CA GLU A 769 -29.55 5.42 56.69
C GLU A 769 -30.90 4.91 56.19
N ASP A 770 -31.99 5.61 56.47
CA ASP A 770 -33.33 5.25 55.97
C ASP A 770 -33.44 5.45 54.47
N ILE A 771 -32.81 6.49 53.93
CA ILE A 771 -32.71 6.71 52.48
C ILE A 771 -31.89 5.60 51.83
N CYS A 772 -30.74 5.22 52.40
CA CYS A 772 -29.93 4.12 51.90
C CYS A 772 -30.68 2.78 51.90
N LYS A 773 -31.38 2.45 53.00
CA LYS A 773 -32.21 1.24 53.10
C LYS A 773 -33.32 1.23 52.04
N PHE A 774 -33.94 2.38 51.79
CA PHE A 774 -34.94 2.53 50.74
C PHE A 774 -34.35 2.32 49.34
N ILE A 775 -33.23 2.98 49.00
CA ILE A 775 -32.55 2.81 47.71
C ILE A 775 -32.20 1.33 47.49
N SER A 776 -31.55 0.68 48.45
CA SER A 776 -31.15 -0.73 48.34
C SER A 776 -32.36 -1.65 48.15
N LYS A 777 -33.46 -1.41 48.87
CA LYS A 777 -34.71 -2.18 48.71
C LYS A 777 -35.29 -2.02 47.31
N GLU A 778 -35.32 -0.79 46.78
CA GLU A 778 -35.84 -0.51 45.43
C GLU A 778 -34.92 -1.08 44.34
N GLU A 779 -33.60 -1.03 44.52
CA GLU A 779 -32.61 -1.57 43.59
C GLU A 779 -32.55 -3.11 43.60
N CYS A 780 -32.81 -3.74 44.74
CA CYS A 780 -32.99 -5.20 44.84
C CYS A 780 -34.16 -5.70 43.98
N LYS A 781 -35.28 -4.95 43.92
CA LYS A 781 -36.44 -5.33 43.08
C LYS A 781 -36.08 -5.47 41.61
N VAL A 782 -35.08 -4.71 41.17
CA VAL A 782 -34.62 -4.65 39.77
C VAL A 782 -33.27 -5.35 39.54
N LYS A 783 -32.74 -6.06 40.55
CA LYS A 783 -31.44 -6.76 40.50
C LYS A 783 -30.28 -5.86 40.04
N LEU A 784 -30.27 -4.59 40.49
CA LEU A 784 -29.18 -3.64 40.19
C LEU A 784 -27.93 -3.86 41.07
N HIS A 785 -28.02 -4.68 42.13
CA HIS A 785 -26.85 -5.10 42.88
C HIS A 785 -25.99 -6.03 42.01
N LYS A 786 -24.81 -5.55 41.62
CA LYS A 786 -23.71 -6.43 41.23
C LYS A 786 -23.42 -7.34 42.41
N ASP A 787 -23.38 -8.65 42.17
CA ASP A 787 -22.61 -9.53 43.04
C ASP A 787 -21.22 -8.90 43.21
N LYS A 788 -20.85 -8.57 44.44
CA LYS A 788 -19.45 -8.29 44.76
C LYS A 788 -18.69 -9.60 44.56
N GLN A 789 -18.05 -9.74 43.39
CA GLN A 789 -16.80 -10.47 43.26
C GLN A 789 -15.66 -9.47 43.24
#